data_AF-A0A7W1G925-F1
#
_entry.id   AF-A0A7W1G925-F1
#
_cell.length_a   1.000
_cell.length_b   1.000
_cell.length_c   1.000
_cell.angle_alpha   90.00
_cell.angle_beta   90.00
_cell.angle_gamma   90.00
#
_symmetry.space_group_name_H-M   'P 1'
#
loop_
_entity.id
_entity.type
_entity.pdbx_description
1 polymer ?
#
loop_
_entity_poly.entity_id
_entity_poly.type
_entity_poly.pdbx_seq_one_letter_code
_entity_poly.pdbx_strand_id
1 'polypeptide(L)'
;MKFSFSSSSQSWHGLTHVCVIFCAAFFWWASPPWSWLSSPPRVAEQTTAMAEAVTTLSEEAIDEALQRAAATALDGRDGTIIVIDPQTGRVRAAVNSQLAFGEAFPPGSTIKPFTMLAALRDRIINSDSSVLCREPYQHAGFRIRCSHTPLKPPFNPTEALAHSCNYFFARIGERLDARTFDTTLSDYGFGARTGASVDREAAGKLPVSPWRTSYALGEAKGNLLVTPAQLITAYAALFNGGHLYTLQLSAPRDFQTRQRTQLGISDEHRRMLLDGMLGAVVYGSAARAGLNMQSLGIFGKTGTATARDDYRSHGWFIGFAADENALTNTERNKESEAGTDNEVDVKTDVEQTVRPAAMRLGVLVFLKRGQGVLSAEAARHVFEEYARTHVRRENAPTLTTHDSPVKANALPASSLPQSPGASSTSMASTSTSVRVRLAREGVTLALPLEDYMFGVLAAEASTEDESEALEAQAIVSRTYALKNLRRHQSEGYDFCNQTHCQRYLAVKNEGTRPEFYTTLRRTIADTRGEILRDTNGRVADVYFSTSCGGMTANVSTLWGRSASPPSYLRGARDEHCTTMPHHSWTDTIPAARLLKALQSDTRTDVGATLANVVVIKRDATGRAETLALEGTRRRVVRGWDFKIIVGRTLGWNVLKSTRFEARRAGDDFVFRGSGFGHGLGLCQSGAHVMARRGATKRQILAQYFPGTRISGGINELTQLNGRWRVEALTELESSDSSSNWPRSDSPDSSPRAVNISYHATTGARHTLSSEHFVISFGIKSATRREVEMALSVLEDVRADVLRRLVAASVRVTAQMKVEEKIEVYVHDSTGDFVGAMGEPPWVAASVRGRRIRSQPFSTLLRRGILATTLRHEYVHVVINALSHNRTPRWLSEGLAAHVAGEGQTLARFRTNGGMSVDEIERGLVAPQSAPEMRTLYAAAYRHVRDLIQGKGEAHVWRVVVGCHGPSGKGSRERLKTALPIAA
;
A
#
# COMPACT_ATOMS: atom_id res chain seq x y z
N MET A 1 -32.85 77.88 0.22
CA MET A 1 -32.92 77.26 1.56
C MET A 1 -32.27 75.88 1.49
N LYS A 2 -31.56 75.37 2.49
CA LYS A 2 -30.84 76.01 3.62
C LYS A 2 -29.80 74.98 4.12
N PHE A 3 -28.52 75.39 4.24
CA PHE A 3 -27.60 75.23 5.39
C PHE A 3 -27.49 73.87 6.13
N SER A 4 -26.32 73.41 6.64
CA SER A 4 -24.92 73.89 6.58
C SER A 4 -23.94 72.76 7.03
N PHE A 5 -22.64 72.82 6.68
CA PHE A 5 -21.44 73.05 7.55
C PHE A 5 -21.38 72.25 8.89
N SER A 6 -20.23 71.83 9.44
CA SER A 6 -18.81 72.26 9.34
C SER A 6 -17.86 71.11 9.82
N SER A 7 -16.51 71.13 9.80
CA SER A 7 -15.49 71.86 9.00
C SER A 7 -14.04 71.43 9.38
N SER A 8 -13.14 71.36 8.38
CA SER A 8 -11.70 71.76 8.43
C SER A 8 -10.69 70.84 9.15
N SER A 9 -9.40 70.75 8.78
CA SER A 9 -8.55 71.39 7.74
C SER A 9 -7.48 70.35 7.29
N GLN A 10 -6.77 70.42 6.15
CA GLN A 10 -5.94 71.50 5.60
C GLN A 10 -5.63 71.24 4.10
N SER A 11 -5.38 72.29 3.32
CA SER A 11 -4.67 72.26 2.02
C SER A 11 -3.19 71.86 2.22
N TRP A 12 -2.27 71.66 1.28
CA TRP A 12 -1.92 72.28 -0.02
C TRP A 12 -1.41 71.17 -0.97
N HIS A 13 -1.13 71.36 -2.27
CA HIS A 13 -1.06 72.55 -3.13
C HIS A 13 -1.51 72.19 -4.57
N GLY A 14 -1.30 73.10 -5.53
CA GLY A 14 -1.45 72.92 -6.97
C GLY A 14 -1.11 74.22 -7.70
N LEU A 15 -0.62 74.14 -8.94
CA LEU A 15 -0.38 75.21 -9.93
C LEU A 15 -0.01 74.48 -11.26
N THR A 16 -0.27 74.88 -12.50
CA THR A 16 -1.28 75.67 -13.24
C THR A 16 -0.66 75.96 -14.62
N HIS A 17 -1.47 76.01 -15.67
CA HIS A 17 -1.17 76.58 -17.00
C HIS A 17 -0.08 75.87 -17.85
N VAL A 18 -0.40 75.37 -19.05
CA VAL A 18 -0.83 76.05 -20.29
C VAL A 18 0.33 76.75 -21.03
N CYS A 19 0.82 76.03 -22.05
CA CYS A 19 1.30 76.50 -23.36
C CYS A 19 2.48 77.49 -23.51
N VAL A 20 3.26 77.19 -24.57
CA VAL A 20 3.87 78.13 -25.55
C VAL A 20 5.34 78.59 -25.32
N ILE A 21 6.25 77.81 -25.93
CA ILE A 21 7.18 78.21 -27.02
C ILE A 21 8.59 78.82 -26.73
N PHE A 22 9.54 78.31 -27.54
CA PHE A 22 10.82 78.84 -28.10
C PHE A 22 12.21 78.60 -27.46
N CYS A 23 13.13 78.24 -28.39
CA CYS A 23 14.61 78.38 -28.37
C CYS A 23 15.41 77.50 -27.39
N ALA A 24 16.69 77.14 -27.59
CA ALA A 24 17.61 77.11 -28.76
C ALA A 24 18.94 76.42 -28.32
N ALA A 25 19.86 75.92 -29.17
CA ALA A 25 19.83 75.38 -30.54
C ALA A 25 21.24 74.78 -30.90
N PHE A 26 21.41 74.34 -32.15
CA PHE A 26 22.64 73.98 -32.90
C PHE A 26 23.25 72.58 -32.64
N PHE A 27 23.79 71.78 -33.56
CA PHE A 27 24.01 71.70 -35.03
C PHE A 27 25.45 71.15 -35.25
N TRP A 28 25.56 70.13 -36.11
CA TRP A 28 26.67 69.89 -37.07
C TRP A 28 27.95 69.08 -36.76
N TRP A 29 28.40 68.41 -37.84
CA TRP A 29 29.70 67.77 -38.14
C TRP A 29 30.07 66.46 -37.40
N ALA A 30 30.73 65.46 -38.03
CA ALA A 30 31.13 65.26 -39.44
C ALA A 30 31.32 63.75 -39.78
N SER A 31 31.57 63.46 -41.06
CA SER A 31 31.70 62.11 -41.69
C SER A 31 33.13 61.48 -41.51
N PRO A 32 33.45 60.28 -42.06
CA PRO A 32 34.46 59.33 -41.53
C PRO A 32 35.88 59.50 -42.14
N PRO A 33 36.84 58.58 -41.85
CA PRO A 33 37.13 57.57 -42.90
C PRO A 33 37.67 56.17 -42.48
N TRP A 34 37.25 55.14 -43.24
CA TRP A 34 38.05 54.08 -43.91
C TRP A 34 39.02 53.22 -43.06
N SER A 35 38.93 51.88 -43.04
CA SER A 35 39.53 50.94 -44.05
C SER A 35 39.48 49.50 -43.45
N TRP A 36 39.62 48.35 -44.15
CA TRP A 36 39.69 47.96 -45.57
C TRP A 36 39.24 46.47 -45.69
N LEU A 37 39.21 45.93 -46.93
CA LEU A 37 38.87 44.56 -47.39
C LEU A 37 39.25 43.39 -46.43
N SER A 38 38.54 42.25 -46.38
CA SER A 38 38.39 41.29 -47.51
C SER A 38 37.43 40.10 -47.24
N SER A 39 37.04 39.39 -48.32
CA SER A 39 36.04 38.30 -48.40
C SER A 39 36.55 36.89 -47.95
N PRO A 40 35.67 35.86 -47.81
CA PRO A 40 35.95 34.67 -46.98
C PRO A 40 36.57 33.47 -47.73
N PRO A 41 37.18 32.54 -46.97
CA PRO A 41 36.75 31.12 -46.93
C PRO A 41 36.77 30.56 -45.47
N ARG A 42 36.29 29.36 -45.10
CA ARG A 42 35.71 28.19 -45.82
C ARG A 42 34.85 27.38 -44.82
N VAL A 43 34.05 26.44 -45.34
CA VAL A 43 33.32 25.45 -44.53
C VAL A 43 34.28 24.45 -43.88
N ALA A 44 34.42 24.46 -42.54
CA ALA A 44 34.69 23.32 -41.66
C ALA A 44 35.00 23.76 -40.22
N GLU A 45 33.99 23.84 -39.35
CA GLU A 45 34.08 23.60 -37.87
C GLU A 45 32.71 23.84 -37.20
N GLN A 46 31.84 22.83 -37.23
CA GLN A 46 30.62 22.77 -36.42
C GLN A 46 30.47 21.38 -35.77
N THR A 47 31.55 20.91 -35.12
CA THR A 47 31.58 19.61 -34.42
C THR A 47 32.38 19.64 -33.10
N THR A 48 32.29 20.73 -32.30
CA THR A 48 32.65 20.72 -30.86
C THR A 48 32.30 22.06 -30.17
N ALA A 49 31.05 22.23 -29.69
CA ALA A 49 30.69 23.25 -28.68
C ALA A 49 29.25 23.10 -28.11
N MET A 50 28.78 21.88 -27.82
CA MET A 50 27.59 21.67 -26.97
C MET A 50 27.85 20.55 -25.95
N ALA A 51 28.79 20.80 -25.05
CA ALA A 51 28.86 20.09 -23.78
C ALA A 51 27.91 20.81 -22.81
N GLU A 52 26.72 20.24 -22.58
CA GLU A 52 25.78 20.81 -21.61
C GLU A 52 26.35 20.70 -20.19
N ALA A 53 26.50 21.85 -19.52
CA ALA A 53 26.92 21.90 -18.14
C ALA A 53 25.80 21.40 -17.21
N VAL A 54 26.03 20.27 -16.54
CA VAL A 54 25.15 19.81 -15.45
C VAL A 54 25.37 20.71 -14.24
N THR A 55 24.54 21.75 -14.11
CA THR A 55 24.59 22.67 -12.97
C THR A 55 23.88 22.08 -11.76
N THR A 56 24.63 21.86 -10.68
CA THR A 56 24.07 21.65 -9.35
C THR A 56 23.37 22.92 -8.89
N LEU A 57 22.13 22.79 -8.38
CA LEU A 57 21.37 23.93 -7.86
C LEU A 57 22.02 24.46 -6.57
N SER A 58 22.12 25.78 -6.42
CA SER A 58 22.55 26.39 -5.16
C SER A 58 21.47 26.27 -4.08
N GLU A 59 21.83 26.42 -2.81
CA GLU A 59 20.86 26.40 -1.70
C GLU A 59 19.79 27.50 -1.86
N GLU A 60 20.16 28.67 -2.40
CA GLU A 60 19.20 29.73 -2.73
C GLU A 60 18.20 29.29 -3.81
N ALA A 61 18.66 28.62 -4.87
CA ALA A 61 17.78 28.12 -5.93
C ALA A 61 16.83 27.01 -5.45
N ILE A 62 17.28 26.19 -4.49
CA ILE A 62 16.43 25.20 -3.79
C ILE A 62 15.39 25.92 -2.92
N ASP A 63 15.79 26.93 -2.15
CA ASP A 63 14.89 27.72 -1.30
C ASP A 63 13.80 28.43 -2.10
N GLU A 64 14.17 29.04 -3.24
CA GLU A 64 13.19 29.60 -4.17
C GLU A 64 12.22 28.55 -4.72
N ALA A 65 12.71 27.35 -5.06
CA ALA A 65 11.86 26.26 -5.54
C ALA A 65 10.87 25.82 -4.44
N LEU A 66 11.35 25.63 -3.21
CA LEU A 66 10.52 25.33 -2.05
C LEU A 66 9.51 26.44 -1.75
N GLN A 67 9.89 27.72 -1.89
CA GLN A 67 9.01 28.88 -1.71
C GLN A 67 7.90 28.90 -2.77
N ARG A 68 8.24 28.65 -4.05
CA ARG A 68 7.26 28.51 -5.14
C ARG A 68 6.32 27.33 -4.89
N ALA A 69 6.86 26.16 -4.57
CA ALA A 69 6.07 24.96 -4.28
C ALA A 69 5.15 25.14 -3.07
N ALA A 70 5.61 25.80 -2.00
CA ALA A 70 4.78 26.13 -0.85
C ALA A 70 3.68 27.15 -1.20
N ALA A 71 3.97 28.17 -2.00
CA ALA A 71 2.97 29.15 -2.43
C ALA A 71 1.89 28.49 -3.29
N THR A 72 2.28 27.67 -4.27
CA THR A 72 1.37 26.86 -5.09
C THR A 72 0.59 25.85 -4.25
N ALA A 73 1.23 25.20 -3.27
CA ALA A 73 0.57 24.24 -2.40
C ALA A 73 -0.47 24.87 -1.48
N LEU A 74 -0.31 26.14 -1.08
CA LEU A 74 -1.32 26.84 -0.30
C LEU A 74 -2.55 27.19 -1.17
N ASP A 75 -2.36 27.50 -2.45
CA ASP A 75 -3.41 27.70 -3.47
C ASP A 75 -4.52 28.67 -3.05
N GLY A 76 -4.14 29.85 -2.55
CA GLY A 76 -5.06 30.87 -2.07
C GLY A 76 -5.88 30.50 -0.82
N ARG A 77 -5.64 29.33 -0.21
CA ARG A 77 -6.31 28.92 1.03
C ARG A 77 -5.81 29.71 2.22
N ASP A 78 -6.74 30.11 3.08
CA ASP A 78 -6.43 30.81 4.33
C ASP A 78 -5.62 29.87 5.26
N GLY A 79 -4.36 30.23 5.53
CA GLY A 79 -3.40 29.33 6.17
C GLY A 79 -1.94 29.80 6.03
N THR A 80 -1.00 28.93 6.37
CA THR A 80 0.45 29.14 6.25
C THR A 80 1.18 27.82 5.97
N ILE A 81 2.33 27.92 5.31
CA ILE A 81 3.31 26.84 5.17
C ILE A 81 4.66 27.37 5.65
N ILE A 82 5.33 26.63 6.54
CA ILE A 82 6.71 26.89 6.94
C ILE A 82 7.54 25.67 6.56
N VAL A 83 8.71 25.91 5.96
CA VAL A 83 9.72 24.91 5.65
C VAL A 83 11.01 25.31 6.34
N ILE A 84 11.64 24.38 7.06
CA ILE A 84 12.88 24.61 7.81
C ILE A 84 13.93 23.53 7.54
N ASP A 85 15.19 23.86 7.79
CA ASP A 85 16.23 22.89 8.09
C ASP A 85 16.18 22.56 9.59
N PRO A 86 15.89 21.31 9.98
CA PRO A 86 15.77 20.91 11.39
C PRO A 86 17.11 20.83 12.12
N GLN A 87 18.26 20.80 11.43
CA GLN A 87 19.59 20.75 12.04
C GLN A 87 20.14 22.13 12.41
N THR A 88 19.49 23.21 11.95
CA THR A 88 20.00 24.58 12.13
C THR A 88 18.94 25.58 12.59
N GLY A 89 17.66 25.31 12.34
CA GLY A 89 16.58 26.27 12.54
C GLY A 89 16.46 27.31 11.40
N ARG A 90 17.19 27.15 10.30
CA ARG A 90 17.05 28.05 9.14
C ARG A 90 15.68 27.86 8.49
N VAL A 91 14.94 28.94 8.30
CA VAL A 91 13.71 28.93 7.50
C VAL A 91 14.09 28.89 6.02
N ARG A 92 13.73 27.80 5.35
CA ARG A 92 13.97 27.52 3.92
C ARG A 92 12.92 28.20 3.04
N ALA A 93 11.68 28.21 3.51
CA ALA A 93 10.54 28.87 2.86
C ALA A 93 9.46 29.21 3.89
N ALA A 94 8.75 30.31 3.69
CA ALA A 94 7.61 30.71 4.52
C ALA A 94 6.53 31.41 3.67
N VAL A 95 5.32 30.88 3.71
CA VAL A 95 4.14 31.45 3.04
C VAL A 95 3.16 31.92 4.11
N ASN A 96 2.75 33.19 4.04
CA ASN A 96 2.00 33.86 5.11
C ASN A 96 2.72 33.81 6.47
N SER A 97 3.95 34.35 6.50
CA SER A 97 4.81 34.39 7.69
C SER A 97 4.15 35.07 8.89
N GLN A 98 3.38 36.14 8.67
CA GLN A 98 2.64 36.84 9.73
C GLN A 98 1.70 35.91 10.51
N LEU A 99 0.98 35.02 9.83
CA LEU A 99 0.13 34.01 10.47
C LEU A 99 0.98 32.93 11.16
N ALA A 100 2.11 32.55 10.56
CA ALA A 100 3.01 31.52 11.07
C ALA A 100 3.68 31.87 12.42
N PHE A 101 4.05 33.14 12.63
CA PHE A 101 4.71 33.61 13.85
C PHE A 101 3.78 34.43 14.77
N GLY A 102 2.83 35.17 14.20
CA GLY A 102 2.01 36.17 14.92
C GLY A 102 0.65 35.68 15.43
N GLU A 103 0.14 34.55 14.96
CA GLU A 103 -1.14 33.97 15.43
C GLU A 103 -0.94 32.60 16.09
N ALA A 104 -1.66 32.34 17.17
CA ALA A 104 -1.64 31.07 17.90
C ALA A 104 -3.02 30.38 17.90
N PHE A 105 -3.05 29.09 17.59
CA PHE A 105 -4.27 28.30 17.38
C PHE A 105 -4.25 27.01 18.21
N PRO A 106 -5.42 26.39 18.47
CA PRO A 106 -5.45 25.08 19.11
C PRO A 106 -4.72 24.03 18.25
N PRO A 107 -3.76 23.25 18.79
CA PRO A 107 -2.98 22.27 18.02
C PRO A 107 -3.82 21.04 17.61
N GLY A 108 -4.80 20.67 18.43
CA GLY A 108 -5.45 19.36 18.31
C GLY A 108 -4.42 18.24 18.37
N SER A 109 -4.62 17.20 17.55
CA SER A 109 -3.81 15.97 17.61
C SER A 109 -2.31 16.10 17.26
N THR A 110 -1.78 17.27 16.88
CA THR A 110 -0.33 17.49 16.78
C THR A 110 0.36 17.62 18.14
N ILE A 111 -0.37 17.80 19.25
CA ILE A 111 0.24 17.80 20.59
C ILE A 111 0.59 16.38 21.09
N LYS A 112 0.02 15.35 20.47
CA LYS A 112 0.08 13.96 20.96
C LYS A 112 1.50 13.38 21.11
N PRO A 113 2.49 13.66 20.24
CA PRO A 113 3.87 13.27 20.51
C PRO A 113 4.41 13.78 21.85
N PHE A 114 4.14 15.04 22.21
CA PHE A 114 4.57 15.60 23.49
C PHE A 114 3.75 15.05 24.67
N THR A 115 2.46 14.77 24.47
CA THR A 115 1.65 14.05 25.47
C THR A 115 2.20 12.65 25.75
N MET A 116 2.62 11.94 24.69
CA MET A 116 3.24 10.63 24.79
C MET A 116 4.62 10.73 25.46
N LEU A 117 5.44 11.72 25.11
CA LEU A 117 6.73 11.97 25.74
C LEU A 117 6.59 12.28 27.24
N ALA A 118 5.64 13.12 27.64
CA ALA A 118 5.35 13.41 29.04
C ALA A 118 4.96 12.14 29.80
N ALA A 119 4.09 11.31 29.22
CA ALA A 119 3.63 10.06 29.83
C ALA A 119 4.70 8.94 29.83
N LEU A 120 5.67 8.97 28.91
CA LEU A 120 6.84 8.10 28.91
C LEU A 120 7.86 8.53 29.99
N ARG A 121 8.16 9.84 30.07
CA ARG A 121 9.04 10.43 31.11
C ARG A 121 8.54 10.10 32.52
N ASP A 122 7.23 10.18 32.74
CA ASP A 122 6.56 9.88 34.02
C ASP A 122 6.17 8.39 34.18
N ARG A 123 6.58 7.52 33.24
CA ARG A 123 6.35 6.06 33.26
C ARG A 123 4.87 5.63 33.35
N ILE A 124 3.94 6.51 33.00
CA ILE A 124 2.50 6.24 32.85
C ILE A 124 2.24 5.24 31.71
N ILE A 125 3.13 5.22 30.71
CA ILE A 125 3.22 4.23 29.64
C ILE A 125 4.70 3.87 29.36
N ASN A 126 4.89 2.78 28.64
CA ASN A 126 6.16 2.26 28.12
C ASN A 126 5.92 1.56 26.76
N SER A 127 6.96 0.95 26.18
CA SER A 127 6.91 0.22 24.91
C SER A 127 5.89 -0.94 24.87
N ASP A 128 5.69 -1.65 25.98
CA ASP A 128 4.70 -2.73 26.13
C ASP A 128 3.25 -2.28 26.39
N SER A 129 3.03 -0.99 26.67
CA SER A 129 1.73 -0.47 27.10
C SER A 129 0.67 -0.58 26.02
N SER A 130 -0.40 -1.35 26.28
CA SER A 130 -1.46 -1.59 25.28
C SER A 130 -2.85 -1.18 25.77
N VAL A 131 -3.60 -0.43 24.96
CA VAL A 131 -4.96 0.05 25.30
C VAL A 131 -5.94 -0.24 24.17
N LEU A 132 -7.01 -0.96 24.50
CA LEU A 132 -8.12 -1.18 23.57
C LEU A 132 -8.94 0.11 23.38
N CYS A 133 -9.01 0.58 22.14
CA CYS A 133 -9.89 1.70 21.78
C CYS A 133 -11.36 1.25 21.88
N ARG A 134 -12.11 1.84 22.81
CA ARG A 134 -13.55 1.55 23.03
C ARG A 134 -14.43 2.73 22.62
N GLU A 135 -14.11 3.36 21.49
CA GLU A 135 -14.71 4.64 21.11
C GLU A 135 -16.26 4.67 21.13
N PRO A 136 -16.89 5.79 21.51
CA PRO A 136 -16.30 7.06 21.92
C PRO A 136 -15.65 7.02 23.32
N TYR A 137 -14.65 7.87 23.54
CA TYR A 137 -14.25 8.21 24.90
C TYR A 137 -15.33 9.10 25.54
N GLN A 138 -15.69 8.83 26.79
CA GLN A 138 -16.59 9.66 27.57
C GLN A 138 -16.26 9.55 29.07
N HIS A 139 -15.86 10.66 29.68
CA HIS A 139 -15.56 10.76 31.12
C HIS A 139 -15.61 12.23 31.57
N ALA A 140 -16.00 12.50 32.82
CA ALA A 140 -16.01 13.85 33.42
C ALA A 140 -16.64 14.96 32.53
N GLY A 141 -17.74 14.67 31.84
CA GLY A 141 -18.41 15.59 30.92
C GLY A 141 -17.72 15.83 29.58
N PHE A 142 -16.51 15.32 29.36
CA PHE A 142 -15.81 15.34 28.07
C PHE A 142 -16.14 14.08 27.25
N ARG A 143 -16.47 14.25 25.97
CA ARG A 143 -16.78 13.16 25.04
C ARG A 143 -16.13 13.43 23.68
N ILE A 144 -15.44 12.43 23.13
CA ILE A 144 -14.77 12.52 21.83
C ILE A 144 -14.76 11.16 21.11
N ARG A 145 -14.95 11.17 19.78
CA ARG A 145 -14.85 9.99 18.90
C ARG A 145 -13.44 9.89 18.30
N CYS A 146 -13.01 8.72 17.84
CA CYS A 146 -11.80 8.65 17.03
C CYS A 146 -12.12 8.92 15.56
N SER A 147 -11.11 9.34 14.79
CA SER A 147 -11.24 9.61 13.35
C SER A 147 -10.80 8.42 12.49
N HIS A 148 -10.22 7.38 13.10
CA HIS A 148 -9.91 6.11 12.46
C HIS A 148 -11.14 5.19 12.48
N THR A 149 -11.22 4.24 11.56
CA THR A 149 -12.23 3.16 11.57
C THR A 149 -12.15 2.39 12.91
N PRO A 150 -13.27 1.80 13.41
CA PRO A 150 -13.22 0.90 14.56
C PRO A 150 -12.24 -0.26 14.34
N LEU A 151 -11.14 -0.25 15.09
CA LEU A 151 -10.07 -1.24 15.03
C LEU A 151 -10.19 -2.19 16.23
N LYS A 152 -10.08 -3.49 15.96
CA LYS A 152 -10.33 -4.57 16.94
C LYS A 152 -9.16 -4.94 17.87
N PRO A 153 -7.87 -4.81 17.50
CA PRO A 153 -6.78 -5.02 18.46
C PRO A 153 -6.61 -3.79 19.38
N PRO A 154 -6.02 -3.96 20.57
CA PRO A 154 -5.55 -2.84 21.35
C PRO A 154 -4.31 -2.21 20.70
N PHE A 155 -4.15 -0.90 20.83
CA PHE A 155 -2.99 -0.18 20.30
C PHE A 155 -1.87 -0.16 21.33
N ASN A 156 -0.63 -0.37 20.88
CA ASN A 156 0.56 0.14 21.59
C ASN A 156 0.68 1.68 21.40
N PRO A 157 1.63 2.38 22.06
CA PRO A 157 1.70 3.85 21.99
C PRO A 157 2.00 4.36 20.58
N THR A 158 2.87 3.66 19.86
CA THR A 158 3.29 3.92 18.48
C THR A 158 2.11 3.82 17.50
N GLU A 159 1.33 2.74 17.56
CA GLU A 159 0.12 2.54 16.75
C GLU A 159 -0.97 3.56 17.10
N ALA A 160 -1.13 3.87 18.38
CA ALA A 160 -2.08 4.88 18.84
C ALA A 160 -1.73 6.27 18.32
N LEU A 161 -0.43 6.61 18.25
CA LEU A 161 0.06 7.85 17.66
C LEU A 161 -0.16 7.87 16.14
N ALA A 162 0.16 6.77 15.45
CA ALA A 162 -0.03 6.58 14.01
C ALA A 162 -1.49 6.78 13.58
N HIS A 163 -2.41 6.05 14.21
CA HIS A 163 -3.86 6.19 13.98
C HIS A 163 -4.46 7.43 14.62
N SER A 164 -3.70 8.20 15.40
CA SER A 164 -4.15 9.41 16.11
C SER A 164 -5.32 9.14 17.07
N CYS A 165 -5.34 7.98 17.71
CA CYS A 165 -6.43 7.48 18.54
C CYS A 165 -6.80 8.45 19.68
N ASN A 166 -8.02 9.01 19.67
CA ASN A 166 -8.46 9.92 20.72
C ASN A 166 -8.68 9.19 22.06
N TYR A 167 -9.16 7.95 22.03
CA TYR A 167 -9.40 7.16 23.23
C TYR A 167 -8.11 6.89 24.02
N PHE A 168 -7.03 6.48 23.34
CA PHE A 168 -5.74 6.16 23.96
C PHE A 168 -5.16 7.38 24.70
N PHE A 169 -5.09 8.53 24.02
CA PHE A 169 -4.53 9.76 24.58
C PHE A 169 -5.42 10.37 25.68
N ALA A 170 -6.74 10.14 25.63
CA ALA A 170 -7.61 10.49 26.75
C ALA A 170 -7.34 9.61 27.99
N ARG A 171 -7.10 8.30 27.84
CA ARG A 171 -6.69 7.40 28.94
C ARG A 171 -5.28 7.70 29.48
N ILE A 172 -4.45 8.44 28.74
CA ILE A 172 -3.23 9.07 29.27
C ILE A 172 -3.60 10.32 30.06
N GLY A 173 -4.40 11.23 29.49
CA GLY A 173 -4.82 12.48 30.15
C GLY A 173 -5.75 12.32 31.36
N GLU A 174 -6.19 11.11 31.70
CA GLU A 174 -6.78 10.79 33.03
C GLU A 174 -5.71 10.61 34.13
N ARG A 175 -4.49 10.20 33.74
CA ARG A 175 -3.40 9.79 34.65
C ARG A 175 -2.24 10.78 34.68
N LEU A 176 -2.07 11.54 33.61
CA LEU A 176 -1.05 12.58 33.49
C LEU A 176 -1.47 13.82 34.27
N ASP A 177 -0.54 14.39 35.05
CA ASP A 177 -0.75 15.64 35.77
C ASP A 177 -0.44 16.87 34.90
N ALA A 178 -0.99 18.03 35.29
CA ALA A 178 -0.77 19.27 34.55
C ALA A 178 0.69 19.74 34.55
N ARG A 179 1.42 19.59 35.67
CA ARG A 179 2.79 20.10 35.77
C ARG A 179 3.71 19.35 34.82
N THR A 180 3.66 18.03 34.80
CA THR A 180 4.48 17.21 33.89
C THR A 180 4.17 17.50 32.42
N PHE A 181 2.90 17.71 32.07
CA PHE A 181 2.51 18.13 30.73
C PHE A 181 3.03 19.53 30.39
N ASP A 182 2.80 20.52 31.24
CA ASP A 182 3.18 21.92 31.02
C ASP A 182 4.70 22.11 31.02
N THR A 183 5.44 21.42 31.89
CA THR A 183 6.91 21.36 31.86
C THR A 183 7.39 20.73 30.55
N THR A 184 6.87 19.57 30.15
CA THR A 184 7.26 18.94 28.87
C THR A 184 6.96 19.84 27.67
N LEU A 185 5.89 20.62 27.69
CA LEU A 185 5.63 21.60 26.62
C LEU A 185 6.56 22.83 26.71
N SER A 186 6.83 23.33 27.91
CA SER A 186 7.73 24.48 28.14
C SER A 186 9.16 24.18 27.70
N ASP A 187 9.67 22.98 28.02
CA ASP A 187 10.99 22.47 27.60
C ASP A 187 11.18 22.63 26.09
N TYR A 188 10.18 22.20 25.31
CA TYR A 188 10.19 22.24 23.84
C TYR A 188 9.79 23.62 23.27
N GLY A 189 9.69 24.66 24.11
CA GLY A 189 9.52 26.05 23.71
C GLY A 189 8.08 26.51 23.49
N PHE A 190 7.08 25.71 23.83
CA PHE A 190 5.68 26.18 23.84
C PHE A 190 5.44 27.16 25.01
N GLY A 191 4.51 28.10 24.84
CA GLY A 191 4.25 29.15 25.83
C GLY A 191 5.26 30.32 25.81
N ALA A 192 6.34 30.21 25.04
CA ALA A 192 7.34 31.25 24.82
C ALA A 192 7.51 31.58 23.32
N ARG A 193 7.98 32.79 23.03
CA ARG A 193 8.43 33.19 21.69
C ARG A 193 9.54 32.25 21.19
N THR A 194 9.57 31.93 19.89
CA THR A 194 10.64 31.11 19.30
C THR A 194 11.94 31.89 19.18
N GLY A 195 11.88 33.22 19.16
CA GLY A 195 13.05 34.10 18.98
C GLY A 195 13.33 34.44 17.51
N ALA A 196 12.45 34.03 16.59
CA ALA A 196 12.47 34.53 15.23
C ALA A 196 12.36 36.06 15.25
N SER A 197 13.35 36.74 14.67
CA SER A 197 13.47 38.20 14.69
C SER A 197 12.48 38.85 13.71
N VAL A 198 11.19 38.72 14.01
CA VAL A 198 10.06 39.23 13.23
C VAL A 198 9.24 40.22 14.07
N ASP A 199 8.67 41.24 13.44
CA ASP A 199 8.04 42.40 14.11
C ASP A 199 6.95 42.03 15.13
N ARG A 200 6.25 40.91 14.91
CA ARG A 200 5.15 40.43 15.76
C ARG A 200 5.19 38.91 15.91
N GLU A 201 5.75 38.45 17.01
CA GLU A 201 5.69 37.04 17.41
C GLU A 201 4.77 36.83 18.63
N ALA A 202 3.86 35.86 18.51
CA ALA A 202 3.00 35.42 19.61
C ALA A 202 3.68 34.30 20.43
N ALA A 203 3.54 34.36 21.76
CA ALA A 203 4.09 33.36 22.67
C ALA A 203 3.22 32.09 22.80
N GLY A 204 2.08 32.00 22.11
CA GLY A 204 1.10 30.95 22.35
C GLY A 204 0.46 31.06 23.74
N LYS A 205 -0.07 29.94 24.25
CA LYS A 205 -0.63 29.82 25.61
C LYS A 205 -0.59 28.36 26.04
N LEU A 206 0.00 28.07 27.20
CA LEU A 206 -0.14 26.77 27.87
C LEU A 206 -1.39 26.75 28.75
N PRO A 207 -2.01 25.59 29.00
CA PRO A 207 -3.13 25.51 29.92
C PRO A 207 -2.68 25.91 31.33
N VAL A 208 -3.63 26.41 32.12
CA VAL A 208 -3.44 26.64 33.55
C VAL A 208 -4.41 25.76 34.32
N SER A 209 -4.09 25.47 35.58
CA SER A 209 -4.93 24.69 36.48
C SER A 209 -6.38 25.23 36.52
N PRO A 210 -7.43 24.37 36.54
CA PRO A 210 -7.37 22.92 36.71
C PRO A 210 -7.06 22.14 35.41
N TRP A 211 -6.39 21.00 35.59
CA TRP A 211 -6.15 20.00 34.54
C TRP A 211 -7.46 19.51 33.91
N ARG A 212 -7.43 19.24 32.60
CA ARG A 212 -8.51 18.58 31.88
C ARG A 212 -7.93 17.58 30.89
N THR A 213 -8.48 16.37 30.86
CA THR A 213 -8.08 15.32 29.90
C THR A 213 -8.08 15.77 28.44
N SER A 214 -8.93 16.72 28.06
CA SER A 214 -8.97 17.24 26.68
C SER A 214 -7.68 17.97 26.25
N TYR A 215 -6.89 18.48 27.19
CA TYR A 215 -5.60 19.14 26.93
C TYR A 215 -4.58 18.14 26.34
N ALA A 216 -4.57 16.90 26.83
CA ALA A 216 -3.77 15.78 26.31
C ALA A 216 -4.12 15.35 24.86
N LEU A 217 -5.20 15.90 24.29
CA LEU A 217 -5.59 15.68 22.89
C LEU A 217 -5.42 16.95 22.03
N GLY A 218 -5.07 18.09 22.64
CA GLY A 218 -5.04 19.41 22.02
C GLY A 218 -6.40 20.10 21.91
N GLU A 219 -7.46 19.50 22.47
CA GLU A 219 -8.84 20.00 22.46
C GLU A 219 -9.12 20.87 23.69
N ALA A 220 -8.41 21.99 23.79
CA ALA A 220 -8.36 22.80 25.01
C ALA A 220 -9.28 24.04 25.01
N LYS A 221 -10.18 24.20 24.03
CA LYS A 221 -11.07 25.38 23.89
C LYS A 221 -10.37 26.73 24.11
N GLY A 222 -9.17 26.90 23.55
CA GLY A 222 -8.38 28.14 23.69
C GLY A 222 -7.56 28.28 24.99
N ASN A 223 -7.48 27.24 25.82
CA ASN A 223 -6.53 27.18 26.94
C ASN A 223 -5.14 26.66 26.57
N LEU A 224 -5.02 25.84 25.51
CA LEU A 224 -3.76 25.52 24.85
C LEU A 224 -3.81 26.11 23.44
N LEU A 225 -2.82 26.94 23.10
CA LEU A 225 -2.65 27.60 21.81
C LEU A 225 -1.16 27.57 21.45
N VAL A 226 -0.85 27.21 20.21
CA VAL A 226 0.51 27.19 19.69
C VAL A 226 0.57 27.97 18.38
N THR A 227 1.67 28.69 18.14
CA THR A 227 1.94 29.22 16.80
C THR A 227 2.45 28.08 15.89
N PRO A 228 2.22 28.16 14.57
CA PRO A 228 2.88 27.29 13.60
C PRO A 228 4.41 27.24 13.77
N ALA A 229 5.05 28.38 14.06
CA ALA A 229 6.47 28.48 14.37
C ALA A 229 6.89 27.68 15.62
N GLN A 230 6.17 27.80 16.73
CA GLN A 230 6.42 27.01 17.94
C GLN A 230 6.34 25.52 17.65
N LEU A 231 5.29 25.08 16.93
CA LEU A 231 5.04 23.68 16.67
C LEU A 231 6.15 23.04 15.81
N ILE A 232 6.63 23.71 14.76
CA ILE A 232 7.72 23.18 13.93
C ILE A 232 9.07 23.19 14.66
N THR A 233 9.34 24.20 15.48
CA THR A 233 10.55 24.27 16.33
C THR A 233 10.59 23.14 17.35
N ALA A 234 9.49 22.92 18.06
CA ALA A 234 9.36 21.88 19.08
C ALA A 234 9.53 20.47 18.47
N TYR A 235 8.94 20.22 17.30
CA TYR A 235 9.15 18.94 16.62
C TYR A 235 10.59 18.79 16.10
N ALA A 236 11.23 19.84 15.57
CA ALA A 236 12.63 19.74 15.12
C ALA A 236 13.54 19.19 16.23
N ALA A 237 13.35 19.65 17.47
CA ALA A 237 14.06 19.13 18.65
C ALA A 237 13.75 17.66 18.99
N LEU A 238 12.56 17.12 18.68
CA LEU A 238 12.30 15.67 18.79
C LEU A 238 13.13 14.87 17.77
N PHE A 239 13.29 15.43 16.57
CA PHE A 239 13.90 14.76 15.42
C PHE A 239 15.42 14.83 15.43
N ASN A 240 16.00 15.98 15.72
CA ASN A 240 17.44 16.25 15.68
C ASN A 240 18.19 15.86 16.99
N GLY A 241 17.58 15.06 17.87
CA GLY A 241 18.24 14.56 19.09
C GLY A 241 18.22 15.50 20.30
N GLY A 242 17.37 16.53 20.28
CA GLY A 242 17.14 17.44 21.41
C GLY A 242 17.61 18.87 21.20
N HIS A 243 18.21 19.20 20.05
CA HIS A 243 18.74 20.54 19.78
C HIS A 243 17.59 21.52 19.46
N LEU A 244 17.26 22.39 20.42
CA LEU A 244 16.22 23.40 20.22
C LEU A 244 16.85 24.67 19.61
N TYR A 245 16.74 24.84 18.30
CA TYR A 245 17.24 26.03 17.60
C TYR A 245 16.25 27.20 17.58
N THR A 246 16.78 28.42 17.51
CA THR A 246 16.00 29.63 17.19
C THR A 246 15.70 29.64 15.69
N LEU A 247 14.43 29.80 15.31
CA LEU A 247 14.07 29.96 13.90
C LEU A 247 14.58 31.29 13.35
N GLN A 248 15.22 31.28 12.18
CA GLN A 248 15.76 32.50 11.56
C GLN A 248 15.41 32.54 10.07
N LEU A 249 14.86 33.67 9.63
CA LEU A 249 14.62 33.99 8.23
C LEU A 249 15.86 34.73 7.71
N SER A 250 16.76 34.00 7.06
CA SER A 250 18.03 34.54 6.57
C SER A 250 18.47 33.79 5.32
N ALA A 251 19.09 34.52 4.38
CA ALA A 251 19.71 33.90 3.22
C ALA A 251 20.83 32.93 3.67
N PRO A 252 21.13 31.86 2.90
CA PRO A 252 22.16 30.88 3.26
C PRO A 252 23.53 31.49 3.60
N ARG A 253 23.89 32.60 2.94
CA ARG A 253 25.19 33.29 3.08
C ARG A 253 25.34 34.06 4.39
N ASP A 254 24.23 34.58 4.92
CA ASP A 254 24.21 35.43 6.13
C ASP A 254 23.75 34.65 7.38
N PHE A 255 23.45 33.36 7.22
CA PHE A 255 22.86 32.55 8.27
C PHE A 255 23.91 32.02 9.26
N GLN A 256 23.64 32.17 10.55
CA GLN A 256 24.40 31.55 11.63
C GLN A 256 23.45 30.78 12.55
N THR A 257 23.75 29.50 12.81
CA THR A 257 22.97 28.65 13.71
C THR A 257 22.94 29.22 15.13
N ARG A 258 21.75 29.36 15.73
CA ARG A 258 21.57 29.79 17.12
C ARG A 258 20.81 28.72 17.90
N GLN A 259 21.53 27.93 18.70
CA GLN A 259 20.91 26.95 19.59
C GLN A 259 20.45 27.64 20.89
N ARG A 260 19.22 27.35 21.34
CA ARG A 260 18.65 27.88 22.59
C ARG A 260 18.99 26.99 23.79
N THR A 261 18.89 25.68 23.61
CA THR A 261 19.16 24.67 24.65
C THR A 261 19.33 23.28 24.02
N GLN A 262 19.79 22.31 24.82
CA GLN A 262 19.74 20.87 24.51
C GLN A 262 18.73 20.21 25.44
N LEU A 263 17.80 19.44 24.87
CA LEU A 263 16.76 18.73 25.60
C LEU A 263 17.10 17.25 25.78
N GLY A 264 16.91 16.73 26.99
CA GLY A 264 17.03 15.30 27.26
C GLY A 264 15.87 14.50 26.67
N ILE A 265 16.19 13.67 25.68
CA ILE A 265 15.31 12.62 25.13
C ILE A 265 16.13 11.34 24.95
N SER A 266 15.64 10.20 25.46
CA SER A 266 16.30 8.91 25.24
C SER A 266 16.02 8.39 23.83
N ASP A 267 16.95 7.60 23.30
CA ASP A 267 16.78 6.98 21.98
C ASP A 267 15.54 6.08 21.90
N GLU A 268 15.18 5.35 22.97
CA GLU A 268 13.92 4.60 23.03
C GLU A 268 12.70 5.52 22.86
N HIS A 269 12.60 6.59 23.66
CA HIS A 269 11.46 7.52 23.58
C HIS A 269 11.40 8.20 22.21
N ARG A 270 12.55 8.61 21.67
CA ARG A 270 12.66 9.19 20.33
C ARG A 270 12.20 8.18 19.27
N ARG A 271 12.72 6.95 19.28
CA ARG A 271 12.36 5.87 18.36
C ARG A 271 10.85 5.59 18.39
N MET A 272 10.24 5.43 19.57
CA MET A 272 8.80 5.20 19.70
C MET A 272 7.94 6.31 19.08
N LEU A 273 8.37 7.58 19.21
CA LEU A 273 7.69 8.72 18.59
C LEU A 273 7.87 8.74 17.07
N LEU A 274 9.10 8.50 16.58
CA LEU A 274 9.43 8.43 15.17
C LEU A 274 8.66 7.31 14.46
N ASP A 275 8.66 6.10 15.02
CA ASP A 275 7.92 4.94 14.50
C ASP A 275 6.41 5.25 14.39
N GLY A 276 5.85 6.00 15.34
CA GLY A 276 4.44 6.38 15.35
C GLY A 276 4.12 7.46 14.30
N MET A 277 5.06 8.36 14.05
CA MET A 277 4.96 9.38 13.00
C MET A 277 5.18 8.81 11.60
N LEU A 278 6.09 7.85 11.44
CA LEU A 278 6.22 7.07 10.21
C LEU A 278 4.96 6.25 9.97
N GLY A 279 4.45 5.58 11.00
CA GLY A 279 3.20 4.83 10.96
C GLY A 279 2.01 5.69 10.54
N ALA A 280 1.94 6.95 10.99
CA ALA A 280 0.91 7.89 10.55
C ALA A 280 0.93 8.12 9.02
N VAL A 281 2.13 8.21 8.42
CA VAL A 281 2.36 8.40 6.98
C VAL A 281 2.16 7.12 6.18
N VAL A 282 2.56 5.96 6.70
CA VAL A 282 2.50 4.67 5.98
C VAL A 282 1.10 4.05 6.00
N TYR A 283 0.44 4.01 7.16
CA TYR A 283 -0.82 3.27 7.35
C TYR A 283 -1.88 4.01 8.20
N GLY A 284 -1.49 5.09 8.87
CA GLY A 284 -2.30 5.79 9.86
C GLY A 284 -2.96 7.07 9.33
N SER A 285 -2.96 8.10 10.18
CA SER A 285 -3.77 9.31 10.04
C SER A 285 -3.37 10.27 8.91
N ALA A 286 -2.22 10.07 8.26
CA ALA A 286 -1.75 10.83 7.10
C ALA A 286 -1.68 9.98 5.80
N ALA A 287 -1.89 8.66 5.86
CA ALA A 287 -1.63 7.74 4.74
C ALA A 287 -2.40 8.05 3.45
N ARG A 288 -3.57 8.70 3.54
CA ARG A 288 -4.35 9.13 2.36
C ARG A 288 -3.68 10.23 1.54
N ALA A 289 -2.76 10.99 2.14
CA ALA A 289 -2.04 12.05 1.46
C ALA A 289 -0.91 11.53 0.53
N GLY A 290 -0.66 10.21 0.48
CA GLY A 290 0.30 9.63 -0.47
C GLY A 290 1.78 9.96 -0.22
N LEU A 291 2.11 10.47 0.97
CA LEU A 291 3.48 10.90 1.34
C LEU A 291 4.51 9.74 1.31
N ASN A 292 4.08 8.49 1.53
CA ASN A 292 4.92 7.29 1.45
C ASN A 292 5.27 6.84 0.00
N MET A 293 5.16 7.74 -0.99
CA MET A 293 5.49 7.46 -2.40
C MET A 293 6.69 8.28 -2.90
N GLN A 294 7.40 8.95 -2.00
CA GLN A 294 8.52 9.84 -2.31
C GLN A 294 9.85 9.15 -2.03
N SER A 295 10.93 9.57 -2.69
CA SER A 295 12.31 9.09 -2.46
C SER A 295 12.96 9.71 -1.21
N LEU A 296 12.19 9.76 -0.12
CA LEU A 296 12.49 10.45 1.12
C LEU A 296 11.81 9.70 2.27
N GLY A 297 12.52 9.48 3.37
CA GLY A 297 11.92 8.93 4.59
C GLY A 297 11.04 9.98 5.27
N ILE A 298 9.73 10.00 4.98
CA ILE A 298 8.80 11.00 5.52
C ILE A 298 8.09 10.50 6.79
N PHE A 299 8.32 11.23 7.88
CA PHE A 299 7.67 11.07 9.17
C PHE A 299 6.65 12.19 9.35
N GLY A 300 5.46 11.95 9.90
CA GLY A 300 4.50 13.05 10.06
C GLY A 300 3.39 12.86 11.07
N LYS A 301 2.67 13.95 11.37
CA LYS A 301 1.51 13.95 12.25
C LYS A 301 0.45 14.93 11.77
N THR A 302 -0.76 14.43 11.58
CA THR A 302 -1.94 15.27 11.36
C THR A 302 -2.54 15.79 12.67
N GLY A 303 -3.10 16.98 12.62
CA GLY A 303 -4.00 17.53 13.62
C GLY A 303 -5.26 18.07 12.97
N THR A 304 -6.35 18.05 13.71
CA THR A 304 -7.58 18.77 13.37
C THR A 304 -8.14 19.24 14.69
N ALA A 305 -8.46 20.52 14.78
CA ALA A 305 -8.85 21.16 16.04
C ALA A 305 -10.08 22.04 15.81
N THR A 306 -10.97 22.09 16.79
CA THR A 306 -12.16 22.94 16.72
C THR A 306 -11.75 24.42 16.80
N ALA A 307 -12.28 25.28 15.91
CA ALA A 307 -12.02 26.72 15.96
C ALA A 307 -12.62 27.35 17.21
N ARG A 308 -12.12 28.54 17.59
CA ARG A 308 -12.66 29.31 18.73
C ARG A 308 -14.14 29.66 18.58
N ASP A 309 -14.62 29.78 17.34
CA ASP A 309 -15.97 30.26 16.99
C ASP A 309 -16.86 29.14 16.39
N ASP A 310 -16.60 27.88 16.79
CA ASP A 310 -17.45 26.67 16.65
C ASP A 310 -17.98 26.25 15.24
N TYR A 311 -17.72 26.96 14.14
CA TYR A 311 -18.33 26.63 12.83
C TYR A 311 -17.50 25.79 11.84
N ARG A 312 -16.15 25.80 11.89
CA ARG A 312 -15.26 24.98 11.03
C ARG A 312 -13.94 24.66 11.73
N SER A 313 -13.40 23.45 11.56
CA SER A 313 -12.12 23.04 12.16
C SER A 313 -10.89 23.71 11.51
N HIS A 314 -9.77 23.81 12.22
CA HIS A 314 -8.46 24.08 11.64
C HIS A 314 -7.75 22.77 11.30
N GLY A 315 -7.05 22.73 10.16
CA GLY A 315 -6.29 21.57 9.68
C GLY A 315 -4.79 21.76 9.89
N TRP A 316 -4.14 20.81 10.56
CA TRP A 316 -2.70 20.78 10.75
C TRP A 316 -2.08 19.55 10.11
N PHE A 317 -0.92 19.73 9.49
CA PHE A 317 0.04 18.66 9.27
C PHE A 317 1.44 19.18 9.56
N ILE A 318 2.25 18.34 10.20
CA ILE A 318 3.69 18.55 10.33
C ILE A 318 4.39 17.26 9.92
N GLY A 319 5.47 17.37 9.17
CA GLY A 319 6.31 16.23 8.80
C GLY A 319 7.76 16.61 8.57
N PHE A 320 8.62 15.61 8.60
CA PHE A 320 10.05 15.72 8.40
C PHE A 320 10.51 14.67 7.39
N ALA A 321 11.47 15.03 6.55
CA ALA A 321 12.11 14.15 5.59
C ALA A 321 13.56 13.86 6.00
N ALA A 322 13.93 12.58 5.94
CA ALA A 322 15.30 12.10 5.97
C ALA A 322 15.75 11.60 4.59
N ASP A 323 17.04 11.73 4.30
CA ASP A 323 17.66 11.13 3.12
C ASP A 323 17.71 9.60 3.27
N GLU A 324 17.57 8.86 2.16
CA GLU A 324 17.52 7.39 2.19
C GLU A 324 18.81 6.77 2.77
N ASN A 325 19.97 7.37 2.47
CA ASN A 325 21.29 6.96 2.98
C ASN A 325 21.47 7.12 4.50
N ALA A 326 20.56 7.83 5.19
CA ALA A 326 20.64 8.03 6.63
C ALA A 326 19.70 7.10 7.42
N LEU A 327 19.00 6.20 6.71
CA LEU A 327 18.34 5.02 7.24
C LEU A 327 19.25 3.78 7.21
N THR A 328 20.47 3.90 6.67
CA THR A 328 21.46 2.82 6.56
C THR A 328 22.73 3.06 7.40
N ASN A 329 23.10 2.02 8.14
CA ASN A 329 24.38 1.75 8.80
C ASN A 329 24.90 2.59 10.01
N THR A 330 25.61 1.84 10.84
CA THR A 330 26.32 2.15 12.09
C THR A 330 27.60 2.96 11.86
N GLU A 331 28.07 3.72 12.85
CA GLU A 331 29.41 4.30 12.79
C GLU A 331 30.50 3.29 13.14
N ARG A 332 31.50 3.24 12.26
CA ARG A 332 32.77 2.54 12.50
C ARG A 332 33.68 3.49 13.27
N ASN A 333 33.62 3.46 14.60
CA ASN A 333 34.51 4.29 15.42
C ASN A 333 35.98 3.94 15.13
N LYS A 334 36.75 4.96 14.75
CA LYS A 334 38.19 4.99 14.91
C LYS A 334 38.52 5.47 16.33
N GLU A 335 39.73 5.14 16.78
CA GLU A 335 40.43 5.58 18.00
C GLU A 335 40.27 4.68 19.24
N SER A 336 41.23 3.77 19.41
CA SER A 336 42.21 3.84 20.53
C SER A 336 43.27 2.73 20.41
N GLU A 337 44.46 3.08 19.95
CA GLU A 337 45.68 2.30 20.24
C GLU A 337 46.28 2.83 21.56
N ALA A 338 46.00 2.16 22.67
CA ALA A 338 46.81 2.19 23.90
C ALA A 338 46.35 1.04 24.81
N GLY A 339 47.23 0.09 25.11
CA GLY A 339 46.85 -1.12 25.85
C GLY A 339 46.84 -0.93 27.38
N THR A 340 46.05 -1.75 28.07
CA THR A 340 46.47 -2.56 29.25
C THR A 340 45.28 -3.41 29.72
N ASP A 341 45.57 -4.54 30.37
CA ASP A 341 44.56 -5.52 30.77
C ASP A 341 43.56 -4.98 31.80
N ASN A 342 42.26 -5.09 31.49
CA ASN A 342 41.22 -5.50 32.45
C ASN A 342 39.90 -5.80 31.71
N GLU A 343 39.38 -7.01 31.94
CA GLU A 343 38.15 -7.52 31.32
C GLU A 343 36.91 -6.97 32.05
N VAL A 344 36.14 -6.11 31.39
CA VAL A 344 34.83 -5.64 31.87
C VAL A 344 33.79 -5.85 30.78
N ASP A 345 32.77 -6.65 31.11
CA ASP A 345 31.67 -7.03 30.23
C ASP A 345 30.79 -5.81 29.87
N VAL A 346 30.89 -5.33 28.63
CA VAL A 346 30.04 -4.25 28.09
C VAL A 346 29.30 -4.75 26.85
N LYS A 347 28.06 -5.16 27.06
CA LYS A 347 27.10 -5.39 25.98
C LYS A 347 26.76 -4.06 25.29
N THR A 348 26.89 -4.00 23.97
CA THR A 348 26.36 -2.93 23.13
C THR A 348 25.34 -3.50 22.14
N ASP A 349 24.06 -3.35 22.48
CA ASP A 349 22.96 -3.60 21.55
C ASP A 349 22.99 -2.55 20.43
N VAL A 350 23.17 -2.99 19.19
CA VAL A 350 23.13 -2.10 18.02
C VAL A 350 21.67 -1.95 17.54
N GLU A 351 20.92 -1.09 18.22
CA GLU A 351 19.57 -0.70 17.77
C GLU A 351 19.64 0.14 16.47
N GLN A 352 18.82 -0.21 15.48
CA GLN A 352 18.62 0.64 14.29
C GLN A 352 17.78 1.87 14.66
N THR A 353 18.46 2.96 15.03
CA THR A 353 17.85 4.27 15.26
C THR A 353 18.09 5.19 14.06
N VAL A 354 17.06 5.93 13.63
CA VAL A 354 17.23 6.95 12.59
C VAL A 354 18.10 8.06 13.17
N ARG A 355 19.31 8.25 12.63
CA ARG A 355 20.29 9.20 13.19
C ARG A 355 19.69 10.61 13.30
N PRO A 356 19.95 11.38 14.36
CA PRO A 356 19.56 12.78 14.47
C PRO A 356 19.88 13.62 13.22
N ALA A 357 21.10 13.48 12.70
CA ALA A 357 21.59 14.17 11.50
C ALA A 357 20.99 13.69 10.16
N ALA A 358 20.11 12.68 10.18
CA ALA A 358 19.43 12.18 8.98
C ALA A 358 18.42 13.17 8.40
N MET A 359 17.83 14.01 9.25
CA MET A 359 16.69 14.85 8.92
C MET A 359 17.16 16.13 8.21
N ARG A 360 16.68 16.38 6.99
CA ARG A 360 17.11 17.54 6.19
C ARG A 360 16.04 18.60 5.96
N LEU A 361 14.77 18.21 6.04
CA LEU A 361 13.66 19.11 5.81
C LEU A 361 12.56 18.91 6.85
N GLY A 362 12.12 19.98 7.50
CA GLY A 362 10.86 20.04 8.24
C GLY A 362 9.84 20.85 7.45
N VAL A 363 8.60 20.35 7.32
CA VAL A 363 7.48 21.04 6.67
C VAL A 363 6.29 21.03 7.60
N LEU A 364 5.76 22.22 7.89
CA LEU A 364 4.46 22.39 8.56
C LEU A 364 3.49 23.10 7.63
N VAL A 365 2.27 22.57 7.58
CA VAL A 365 1.12 23.19 6.91
C VAL A 365 -0.01 23.38 7.91
N PHE A 366 -0.49 24.62 8.00
CA PHE A 366 -1.69 24.98 8.75
C PHE A 366 -2.72 25.61 7.81
N LEU A 367 -3.95 25.13 7.88
CA LEU A 367 -5.09 25.62 7.09
C LEU A 367 -6.20 26.07 8.05
N LYS A 368 -6.56 27.35 8.01
CA LYS A 368 -7.80 27.84 8.63
C LYS A 368 -8.97 27.18 7.91
N ARG A 369 -9.98 26.73 8.68
CA ARG A 369 -11.20 26.09 8.15
C ARG A 369 -10.96 24.78 7.36
N GLY A 370 -9.83 24.10 7.61
CA GLY A 370 -9.41 22.86 6.95
C GLY A 370 -9.45 21.58 7.81
N GLN A 371 -8.89 20.49 7.28
CA GLN A 371 -8.68 19.21 7.96
C GLN A 371 -7.23 18.77 7.78
N GLY A 372 -6.69 18.00 8.75
CA GLY A 372 -5.27 17.63 8.75
C GLY A 372 -4.81 16.80 7.55
N VAL A 373 -5.71 16.03 6.93
CA VAL A 373 -5.40 15.29 5.68
C VAL A 373 -5.17 16.24 4.51
N LEU A 374 -5.95 17.32 4.39
CA LEU A 374 -5.76 18.34 3.34
C LEU A 374 -4.45 19.12 3.56
N SER A 375 -4.05 19.34 4.81
CA SER A 375 -2.76 19.93 5.15
C SER A 375 -1.59 18.98 4.78
N ALA A 376 -1.78 17.66 4.94
CA ALA A 376 -0.79 16.65 4.54
C ALA A 376 -0.68 16.53 3.01
N GLU A 377 -1.81 16.59 2.29
CA GLU A 377 -1.86 16.64 0.82
C GLU A 377 -1.16 17.89 0.26
N ALA A 378 -1.30 19.04 0.93
CA ALA A 378 -0.57 20.25 0.59
C ALA A 378 0.95 20.10 0.84
N ALA A 379 1.34 19.53 1.99
CA ALA A 379 2.75 19.29 2.32
C ALA A 379 3.45 18.38 1.30
N ARG A 380 2.71 17.42 0.69
CA ARG A 380 3.22 16.53 -0.37
C ARG A 380 3.92 17.30 -1.49
N HIS A 381 3.35 18.41 -1.95
CA HIS A 381 3.90 19.22 -3.03
C HIS A 381 5.28 19.82 -2.68
N VAL A 382 5.48 20.21 -1.42
CA VAL A 382 6.76 20.76 -0.93
C VAL A 382 7.83 19.68 -0.88
N PHE A 383 7.52 18.51 -0.33
CA PHE A 383 8.45 17.38 -0.31
C PHE A 383 8.75 16.85 -1.73
N GLU A 384 7.78 16.87 -2.65
CA GLU A 384 7.98 16.50 -4.08
C GLU A 384 8.88 17.49 -4.84
N GLU A 385 8.90 18.77 -4.46
CA GLU A 385 9.88 19.74 -4.97
C GLU A 385 11.26 19.53 -4.34
N TYR A 386 11.31 19.24 -3.03
CA TYR A 386 12.56 18.93 -2.35
C TYR A 386 13.24 17.70 -2.97
N ALA A 387 12.52 16.59 -3.14
CA ALA A 387 13.04 15.37 -3.78
C ALA A 387 13.59 15.65 -5.18
N ARG A 388 12.86 16.41 -6.02
CA ARG A 388 13.29 16.78 -7.38
C ARG A 388 14.56 17.65 -7.40
N THR A 389 14.74 18.51 -6.41
CA THR A 389 15.87 19.44 -6.34
C THR A 389 17.09 18.83 -5.66
N HIS A 390 16.92 17.95 -4.67
CA HIS A 390 18.02 17.21 -4.01
C HIS A 390 18.62 16.10 -4.89
N VAL A 391 17.80 15.29 -5.58
CA VAL A 391 18.30 14.17 -6.41
C VAL A 391 19.14 14.65 -7.61
N ARG A 392 18.98 15.92 -8.04
CA ARG A 392 19.86 16.56 -9.03
C ARG A 392 21.25 16.94 -8.50
N ARG A 393 21.45 16.97 -7.18
CA ARG A 393 22.72 17.33 -6.54
C ARG A 393 23.68 16.15 -6.39
N GLU A 394 23.15 14.97 -6.06
CA GLU A 394 23.97 13.77 -5.80
C GLU A 394 24.47 13.06 -7.07
N ASN A 395 23.90 13.36 -8.24
CA ASN A 395 24.31 12.79 -9.53
C ASN A 395 25.38 13.63 -10.29
N ALA A 396 26.06 14.56 -9.61
CA ALA A 396 27.19 15.30 -10.18
C ALA A 396 28.49 14.49 -10.03
N PRO A 397 29.27 14.25 -11.11
CA PRO A 397 30.50 13.46 -11.03
C PRO A 397 31.59 14.22 -10.24
N THR A 398 32.06 13.62 -9.15
CA THR A 398 33.11 14.19 -8.31
C THR A 398 34.48 14.08 -9.00
N LEU A 399 34.89 15.15 -9.68
CA LEU A 399 36.27 15.31 -10.16
C LEU A 399 37.20 15.58 -8.97
N THR A 400 37.80 14.53 -8.41
CA THR A 400 38.88 14.64 -7.43
C THR A 400 40.20 14.98 -8.12
N THR A 401 40.56 16.25 -8.17
CA THR A 401 41.91 16.69 -8.54
C THR A 401 42.78 16.84 -7.29
N HIS A 402 43.72 15.92 -7.09
CA HIS A 402 44.91 16.17 -6.27
C HIS A 402 46.12 15.49 -6.90
N ASP A 403 47.13 16.30 -7.23
CA ASP A 403 48.37 15.87 -7.86
C ASP A 403 49.25 15.01 -6.95
N SER A 404 49.86 13.97 -7.54
CA SER A 404 51.31 13.71 -7.40
C SER A 404 51.80 12.69 -8.43
N PRO A 405 53.05 12.79 -8.92
CA PRO A 405 53.46 12.17 -10.17
C PRO A 405 54.04 10.75 -9.99
N VAL A 406 53.58 9.79 -10.80
CA VAL A 406 54.28 8.50 -11.00
C VAL A 406 54.53 8.26 -12.49
N LYS A 407 55.74 7.76 -12.77
CA LYS A 407 56.44 7.78 -14.06
C LYS A 407 55.75 6.97 -15.15
N ALA A 408 55.94 7.44 -16.39
CA ALA A 408 55.58 6.73 -17.61
C ALA A 408 56.34 5.40 -17.78
N ASN A 409 55.69 4.45 -18.47
CA ASN A 409 56.34 3.49 -19.34
C ASN A 409 55.45 3.29 -20.58
N ALA A 410 56.05 3.41 -21.76
CA ALA A 410 55.40 3.18 -23.06
C ALA A 410 55.95 1.85 -23.63
N LEU A 411 55.15 0.95 -24.21
CA LEU A 411 54.74 0.82 -25.63
C LEU A 411 54.35 -0.68 -25.83
N PRO A 412 53.85 -1.16 -26.99
CA PRO A 412 53.37 -0.48 -28.20
C PRO A 412 51.94 -0.91 -28.61
N ALA A 413 51.42 -0.33 -29.70
CA ALA A 413 50.21 -0.79 -30.37
C ALA A 413 50.51 -1.88 -31.42
N SER A 414 49.63 -2.88 -31.58
CA SER A 414 49.54 -3.70 -32.80
C SER A 414 48.15 -4.31 -33.03
N SER A 415 47.73 -4.30 -34.30
CA SER A 415 46.72 -5.15 -34.94
C SER A 415 45.31 -5.31 -34.31
N LEU A 416 44.33 -4.69 -34.96
CA LEU A 416 42.93 -5.16 -35.00
C LEU A 416 42.82 -6.52 -35.72
N PRO A 417 42.04 -7.47 -35.21
CA PRO A 417 41.39 -8.51 -36.01
C PRO A 417 39.89 -8.22 -36.20
N GLN A 418 39.36 -8.61 -37.35
CA GLN A 418 37.97 -8.40 -37.75
C GLN A 418 36.99 -9.39 -37.08
N SER A 419 35.73 -8.99 -36.94
CA SER A 419 34.65 -9.80 -36.38
C SER A 419 34.30 -11.01 -37.27
N PRO A 420 34.17 -12.23 -36.70
CA PRO A 420 33.34 -13.29 -37.26
C PRO A 420 31.90 -13.16 -36.73
N GLY A 421 30.90 -13.23 -37.61
CA GLY A 421 29.50 -13.19 -37.19
C GLY A 421 29.09 -14.47 -36.44
N ALA A 422 28.45 -14.31 -35.28
CA ALA A 422 27.79 -15.39 -34.56
C ALA A 422 26.27 -15.33 -34.77
N SER A 423 25.72 -16.37 -35.39
CA SER A 423 24.27 -16.51 -35.58
C SER A 423 23.57 -16.68 -34.22
N SER A 424 22.61 -15.79 -33.91
CA SER A 424 21.87 -15.82 -32.65
C SER A 424 20.76 -16.87 -32.70
N THR A 425 21.11 -18.13 -32.40
CA THR A 425 20.12 -19.19 -32.18
C THR A 425 19.28 -18.88 -30.95
N SER A 426 18.06 -18.40 -31.16
CA SER A 426 17.09 -18.08 -30.11
C SER A 426 16.66 -19.35 -29.35
N MET A 427 17.21 -19.58 -28.17
CA MET A 427 16.66 -20.55 -27.21
C MET A 427 15.52 -19.90 -26.42
N ALA A 428 14.29 -20.16 -26.84
CA ALA A 428 13.09 -19.76 -26.10
C ALA A 428 12.97 -20.56 -24.78
N SER A 429 13.41 -19.96 -23.67
CA SER A 429 13.23 -20.49 -22.32
C SER A 429 11.75 -20.41 -21.91
N THR A 430 11.09 -21.56 -21.78
CA THR A 430 9.70 -21.65 -21.29
C THR A 430 9.62 -21.27 -19.81
N SER A 431 9.24 -20.02 -19.51
CA SER A 431 9.04 -19.57 -18.13
C SER A 431 7.73 -20.10 -17.57
N THR A 432 7.79 -20.71 -16.37
CA THR A 432 6.58 -21.14 -15.66
C THR A 432 5.81 -19.91 -15.19
N SER A 433 4.55 -19.77 -15.60
CA SER A 433 3.68 -18.68 -15.14
C SER A 433 2.90 -19.06 -13.88
N VAL A 434 2.77 -18.11 -12.96
CA VAL A 434 2.07 -18.23 -11.68
C VAL A 434 1.01 -17.14 -11.57
N ARG A 435 -0.23 -17.51 -11.25
CA ARG A 435 -1.34 -16.56 -11.04
C ARG A 435 -1.57 -16.30 -9.56
N VAL A 436 -1.35 -15.06 -9.11
CA VAL A 436 -1.54 -14.64 -7.71
C VAL A 436 -2.74 -13.71 -7.54
N ARG A 437 -3.65 -14.08 -6.64
CA ARG A 437 -4.86 -13.34 -6.29
C ARG A 437 -4.57 -12.33 -5.18
N LEU A 438 -4.66 -11.05 -5.51
CA LEU A 438 -4.67 -9.93 -4.57
C LEU A 438 -6.08 -9.86 -3.92
N ALA A 439 -6.19 -10.41 -2.71
CA ALA A 439 -7.49 -10.76 -2.12
C ALA A 439 -8.32 -9.57 -1.63
N ARG A 440 -7.72 -8.39 -1.39
CA ARG A 440 -8.47 -7.16 -1.03
C ARG A 440 -8.92 -6.42 -2.28
N GLU A 441 -8.12 -6.49 -3.33
CA GLU A 441 -8.25 -5.78 -4.59
C GLU A 441 -9.15 -6.54 -5.58
N GLY A 442 -9.33 -7.86 -5.40
CA GLY A 442 -10.09 -8.71 -6.32
C GLY A 442 -9.39 -8.93 -7.68
N VAL A 443 -8.09 -8.65 -7.75
CA VAL A 443 -7.24 -8.72 -8.96
C VAL A 443 -6.44 -10.02 -8.95
N THR A 444 -6.26 -10.66 -10.11
CA THR A 444 -5.33 -11.78 -10.28
C THR A 444 -4.20 -11.32 -11.19
N LEU A 445 -2.96 -11.35 -10.71
CA LEU A 445 -1.76 -11.08 -11.52
C LEU A 445 -1.23 -12.39 -12.07
N ALA A 446 -0.96 -12.48 -13.38
CA ALA A 446 -0.19 -13.57 -13.97
C ALA A 446 1.26 -13.12 -14.14
N LEU A 447 2.20 -13.84 -13.53
CA LEU A 447 3.60 -13.44 -13.42
C LEU A 447 4.52 -14.61 -13.82
N PRO A 448 5.70 -14.36 -14.39
CA PRO A 448 6.79 -15.33 -14.38
C PRO A 448 7.10 -15.80 -12.95
N LEU A 449 7.52 -17.06 -12.78
CA LEU A 449 7.83 -17.63 -11.46
C LEU A 449 8.81 -16.76 -10.64
N GLU A 450 9.86 -16.23 -11.26
CA GLU A 450 10.87 -15.44 -10.53
C GLU A 450 10.35 -14.04 -10.12
N ASP A 451 9.42 -13.44 -10.87
CA ASP A 451 8.74 -12.19 -10.46
C ASP A 451 7.71 -12.43 -9.36
N TYR A 452 7.08 -13.60 -9.36
CA TYR A 452 6.27 -14.06 -8.23
C TYR A 452 7.15 -14.30 -6.98
N MET A 453 8.32 -14.93 -7.14
CA MET A 453 9.29 -15.14 -6.06
C MET A 453 9.77 -13.82 -5.45
N PHE A 454 9.99 -12.79 -6.26
CA PHE A 454 10.34 -11.45 -5.78
C PHE A 454 9.27 -10.88 -4.83
N GLY A 455 8.00 -10.92 -5.22
CA GLY A 455 6.91 -10.48 -4.35
C GLY A 455 6.66 -11.38 -3.13
N VAL A 456 7.05 -12.66 -3.16
CA VAL A 456 7.00 -13.54 -1.99
C VAL A 456 8.10 -13.22 -0.99
N LEU A 457 9.37 -13.11 -1.43
CA LEU A 457 10.48 -12.78 -0.53
C LEU A 457 10.34 -11.36 0.04
N ALA A 458 9.85 -10.40 -0.75
CA ALA A 458 9.51 -9.06 -0.26
C ALA A 458 8.45 -9.05 0.86
N ALA A 459 7.64 -10.13 0.99
CA ALA A 459 6.56 -10.23 1.96
C ALA A 459 6.84 -11.17 3.15
N GLU A 460 7.63 -12.23 2.94
CA GLU A 460 7.93 -13.27 3.94
C GLU A 460 9.35 -13.17 4.52
N ALA A 461 10.28 -12.52 3.82
CA ALA A 461 11.67 -12.30 4.22
C ALA A 461 11.99 -10.81 4.45
N SER A 462 10.96 -9.98 4.70
CA SER A 462 11.10 -8.52 4.80
C SER A 462 12.04 -8.03 5.89
N THR A 463 12.35 -8.86 6.88
CA THR A 463 13.22 -8.56 8.04
C THR A 463 14.44 -9.48 8.10
N GLU A 464 14.74 -10.22 7.02
CA GLU A 464 15.93 -11.06 6.94
C GLU A 464 17.03 -10.29 6.20
N ASP A 465 18.22 -10.26 6.80
CA ASP A 465 19.42 -9.57 6.34
C ASP A 465 20.59 -10.53 6.07
N GLU A 466 20.52 -11.79 6.54
CA GLU A 466 21.57 -12.79 6.34
C GLU A 466 21.40 -13.52 4.98
N SER A 467 22.38 -13.40 4.07
CA SER A 467 22.27 -13.90 2.68
C SER A 467 21.96 -15.40 2.59
N GLU A 468 22.63 -16.24 3.38
CA GLU A 468 22.44 -17.69 3.36
C GLU A 468 21.04 -18.10 3.86
N ALA A 469 20.43 -17.30 4.74
CA ALA A 469 19.04 -17.49 5.18
C ALA A 469 18.05 -16.99 4.12
N LEU A 470 18.31 -15.86 3.46
CA LEU A 470 17.54 -15.38 2.31
C LEU A 470 17.54 -16.41 1.16
N GLU A 471 18.69 -16.99 0.84
CA GLU A 471 18.81 -18.01 -0.21
C GLU A 471 18.10 -19.32 0.17
N ALA A 472 18.22 -19.77 1.43
CA ALA A 472 17.45 -20.91 1.93
C ALA A 472 15.93 -20.66 1.84
N GLN A 473 15.46 -19.47 2.23
CA GLN A 473 14.05 -19.06 2.12
C GLN A 473 13.60 -18.96 0.65
N ALA A 474 14.45 -18.50 -0.28
CA ALA A 474 14.17 -18.46 -1.71
C ALA A 474 13.96 -19.87 -2.29
N ILE A 475 14.85 -20.81 -1.99
CA ILE A 475 14.75 -22.20 -2.43
C ILE A 475 13.47 -22.86 -1.87
N VAL A 476 13.15 -22.62 -0.59
CA VAL A 476 11.92 -23.14 0.04
C VAL A 476 10.66 -22.56 -0.59
N SER A 477 10.57 -21.23 -0.74
CA SER A 477 9.39 -20.58 -1.34
C SER A 477 9.22 -20.96 -2.82
N ARG A 478 10.30 -21.17 -3.58
CA ARG A 478 10.26 -21.65 -4.99
C ARG A 478 9.80 -23.10 -5.07
N THR A 479 10.33 -23.96 -4.20
CA THR A 479 9.90 -25.36 -4.08
C THR A 479 8.42 -25.44 -3.72
N TYR A 480 7.94 -24.63 -2.76
CA TYR A 480 6.53 -24.55 -2.39
C TYR A 480 5.65 -24.12 -3.57
N ALA A 481 6.06 -23.07 -4.29
CA ALA A 481 5.34 -22.53 -5.45
C ALA A 481 5.19 -23.56 -6.58
N LEU A 482 6.23 -24.33 -6.88
CA LEU A 482 6.19 -25.38 -7.90
C LEU A 482 5.39 -26.61 -7.43
N LYS A 483 5.55 -27.01 -6.17
CA LYS A 483 4.82 -28.16 -5.58
C LYS A 483 3.31 -27.91 -5.45
N ASN A 484 2.90 -26.67 -5.20
CA ASN A 484 1.51 -26.28 -4.93
C ASN A 484 0.89 -25.45 -6.08
N LEU A 485 1.50 -25.45 -7.27
CA LEU A 485 0.93 -24.73 -8.42
C LEU A 485 -0.51 -25.24 -8.68
N ARG A 486 -1.43 -24.34 -9.06
CA ARG A 486 -2.87 -24.63 -9.23
C ARG A 486 -3.64 -24.97 -7.94
N ARG A 487 -3.12 -24.65 -6.74
CA ARG A 487 -3.83 -24.85 -5.45
C ARG A 487 -5.24 -24.25 -5.40
N HIS A 488 -5.50 -23.19 -6.15
CA HIS A 488 -6.81 -22.53 -6.29
C HIS A 488 -7.41 -22.63 -7.70
N GLN A 489 -7.13 -23.72 -8.44
CA GLN A 489 -7.54 -23.87 -9.85
C GLN A 489 -9.04 -23.64 -10.10
N SER A 490 -9.88 -24.14 -9.19
CA SER A 490 -11.35 -23.96 -9.21
C SER A 490 -11.81 -22.50 -9.04
N GLU A 491 -10.95 -21.64 -8.49
CA GLU A 491 -11.19 -20.21 -8.29
C GLU A 491 -10.49 -19.34 -9.36
N GLY A 492 -9.80 -19.97 -10.33
CA GLY A 492 -9.18 -19.30 -11.48
C GLY A 492 -7.76 -18.76 -11.25
N TYR A 493 -7.12 -19.09 -10.13
CA TYR A 493 -5.76 -18.65 -9.81
C TYR A 493 -4.92 -19.77 -9.16
N ASP A 494 -3.63 -19.54 -8.93
CA ASP A 494 -2.73 -20.54 -8.35
C ASP A 494 -2.52 -20.30 -6.86
N PHE A 495 -2.25 -19.05 -6.45
CA PHE A 495 -2.04 -18.65 -5.04
C PHE A 495 -2.81 -17.38 -4.66
N CYS A 496 -3.18 -17.22 -3.39
CA CYS A 496 -3.64 -15.92 -2.85
C CYS A 496 -2.49 -15.18 -2.16
N ASN A 497 -2.58 -13.85 -2.04
CA ASN A 497 -1.56 -13.01 -1.41
C ASN A 497 -1.53 -13.02 0.14
N GLN A 498 -2.23 -13.95 0.77
CA GLN A 498 -2.32 -14.10 2.22
C GLN A 498 -1.50 -15.30 2.72
N THR A 499 -1.26 -15.36 4.04
CA THR A 499 -0.63 -16.48 4.76
C THR A 499 -1.34 -17.84 4.61
N HIS A 500 -2.46 -17.92 3.89
CA HIS A 500 -3.12 -19.17 3.50
C HIS A 500 -2.35 -19.96 2.41
N CYS A 501 -1.58 -19.25 1.58
CA CYS A 501 -0.67 -19.83 0.58
C CYS A 501 0.76 -19.56 1.02
N GLN A 502 1.25 -18.38 0.64
CA GLN A 502 2.42 -17.68 1.16
C GLN A 502 2.14 -16.20 0.89
N ARG A 503 2.55 -15.30 1.79
CA ARG A 503 2.33 -13.86 1.60
C ARG A 503 2.99 -13.42 0.30
N TYR A 504 2.31 -12.52 -0.40
CA TYR A 504 2.81 -11.93 -1.63
C TYR A 504 2.55 -10.44 -1.60
N LEU A 505 3.57 -9.65 -1.90
CA LEU A 505 3.50 -8.22 -2.08
C LEU A 505 3.67 -7.91 -3.57
N ALA A 506 2.68 -7.26 -4.17
CA ALA A 506 2.89 -6.59 -5.45
C ALA A 506 3.76 -5.36 -5.19
N VAL A 507 5.08 -5.50 -5.35
CA VAL A 507 6.04 -4.40 -5.17
C VAL A 507 5.81 -3.38 -6.28
N LYS A 508 5.34 -2.17 -5.91
CA LYS A 508 4.96 -1.10 -6.87
C LYS A 508 6.05 -0.06 -7.10
N ASN A 509 7.05 -0.02 -6.21
CA ASN A 509 8.25 0.79 -6.32
C ASN A 509 9.34 0.10 -5.49
N GLU A 510 10.47 -0.20 -6.11
CA GLU A 510 11.64 -0.80 -5.46
C GLU A 510 12.57 0.26 -4.86
N GLY A 511 12.39 1.53 -5.23
CA GLY A 511 13.11 2.65 -4.62
C GLY A 511 12.83 2.86 -3.13
N THR A 512 11.84 2.20 -2.53
CA THR A 512 11.57 2.38 -1.08
C THR A 512 12.54 1.62 -0.17
N ARG A 513 13.26 0.62 -0.70
CA ARG A 513 14.32 -0.16 0.00
C ARG A 513 15.31 -0.71 -1.04
N PRO A 514 16.02 0.13 -1.80
CA PRO A 514 16.71 -0.28 -3.03
C PRO A 514 17.77 -1.35 -2.78
N GLU A 515 18.53 -1.26 -1.69
CA GLU A 515 19.51 -2.29 -1.30
C GLU A 515 18.83 -3.64 -1.01
N PHE A 516 17.77 -3.66 -0.20
CA PHE A 516 17.03 -4.89 0.11
C PHE A 516 16.43 -5.53 -1.14
N TYR A 517 15.80 -4.75 -2.03
CA TYR A 517 15.25 -5.29 -3.27
C TYR A 517 16.34 -5.72 -4.26
N THR A 518 17.50 -5.04 -4.29
CA THR A 518 18.67 -5.47 -5.06
C THR A 518 19.22 -6.79 -4.53
N THR A 519 19.35 -6.93 -3.20
CA THR A 519 19.71 -8.18 -2.54
C THR A 519 18.70 -9.28 -2.88
N LEU A 520 17.38 -9.02 -2.80
CA LEU A 520 16.36 -10.00 -3.20
C LEU A 520 16.49 -10.41 -4.68
N ARG A 521 16.71 -9.46 -5.61
CA ARG A 521 16.92 -9.77 -7.03
C ARG A 521 18.15 -10.63 -7.23
N ARG A 522 19.24 -10.33 -6.52
CA ARG A 522 20.46 -11.13 -6.51
C ARG A 522 20.20 -12.53 -5.94
N THR A 523 19.65 -12.66 -4.73
CA THR A 523 19.25 -13.94 -4.11
C THR A 523 18.37 -14.78 -5.05
N ILE A 524 17.45 -14.17 -5.79
CA ILE A 524 16.58 -14.86 -6.75
C ILE A 524 17.35 -15.34 -7.98
N ALA A 525 18.31 -14.54 -8.48
CA ALA A 525 19.20 -14.92 -9.58
C ALA A 525 20.19 -16.01 -9.16
N ASP A 526 20.85 -15.85 -8.01
CA ASP A 526 21.87 -16.75 -7.45
C ASP A 526 21.26 -18.10 -7.03
N THR A 527 19.96 -18.16 -6.73
CA THR A 527 19.19 -19.40 -6.48
C THR A 527 18.29 -19.81 -7.66
N ARG A 528 18.46 -19.24 -8.86
CA ARG A 528 17.51 -19.43 -9.96
C ARG A 528 17.35 -20.90 -10.36
N GLY A 529 16.13 -21.40 -10.26
CA GLY A 529 15.82 -22.82 -10.53
C GLY A 529 16.30 -23.80 -9.46
N GLU A 530 16.94 -23.35 -8.38
CA GLU A 530 17.25 -24.20 -7.23
C GLU A 530 15.96 -24.56 -6.47
N ILE A 531 15.71 -25.87 -6.32
CA ILE A 531 14.59 -26.44 -5.55
C ILE A 531 15.05 -27.61 -4.67
N LEU A 532 14.30 -27.91 -3.62
CA LEU A 532 14.47 -29.13 -2.84
C LEU A 532 13.73 -30.31 -3.46
N ARG A 533 14.45 -31.43 -3.59
CA ARG A 533 13.90 -32.75 -3.92
C ARG A 533 14.06 -33.72 -2.75
N ASP A 534 13.10 -34.63 -2.60
CA ASP A 534 13.17 -35.74 -1.65
C ASP A 534 14.20 -36.80 -2.07
N THR A 535 14.41 -37.80 -1.22
CA THR A 535 15.28 -38.96 -1.50
C THR A 535 14.86 -39.79 -2.72
N ASN A 536 13.63 -39.59 -3.23
CA ASN A 536 13.10 -40.25 -4.42
C ASN A 536 13.18 -39.36 -5.67
N GLY A 537 13.84 -38.19 -5.60
CA GLY A 537 13.95 -37.22 -6.68
C GLY A 537 12.69 -36.39 -6.96
N ARG A 538 11.62 -36.51 -6.14
CA ARG A 538 10.38 -35.74 -6.29
C ARG A 538 10.52 -34.37 -5.65
N VAL A 539 9.82 -33.35 -6.16
CA VAL A 539 9.77 -32.02 -5.52
C VAL A 539 9.27 -32.17 -4.07
N ALA A 540 10.05 -31.69 -3.11
CA ALA A 540 9.80 -31.89 -1.68
C ALA A 540 8.57 -31.12 -1.19
N ASP A 541 7.88 -31.66 -0.19
CA ASP A 541 6.85 -30.94 0.56
C ASP A 541 7.51 -30.01 1.58
N VAL A 542 7.60 -28.72 1.28
CA VAL A 542 8.29 -27.75 2.13
C VAL A 542 7.32 -26.74 2.73
N TYR A 543 7.63 -26.27 3.93
CA TYR A 543 6.85 -25.28 4.69
C TYR A 543 7.83 -24.42 5.51
N PHE A 544 7.41 -23.24 5.95
CA PHE A 544 8.24 -22.35 6.76
C PHE A 544 7.39 -21.58 7.77
N SER A 545 7.98 -21.13 8.87
CA SER A 545 7.30 -20.29 9.85
C SER A 545 8.27 -19.47 10.68
N THR A 546 7.79 -18.34 11.20
CA THR A 546 8.59 -17.34 11.92
C THR A 546 9.48 -17.94 13.00
N SER A 547 8.92 -18.68 13.96
CA SER A 547 9.71 -19.36 14.99
C SER A 547 9.12 -20.73 15.34
N CYS A 548 9.96 -21.76 15.42
CA CYS A 548 9.51 -23.10 15.77
C CYS A 548 9.37 -23.32 17.29
N GLY A 549 9.99 -22.47 18.13
CA GLY A 549 9.95 -22.57 19.59
C GLY A 549 10.85 -23.67 20.16
N GLY A 550 12.03 -23.88 19.58
CA GLY A 550 13.03 -24.87 20.01
C GLY A 550 12.89 -26.27 19.38
N MET A 551 11.78 -26.52 18.68
CA MET A 551 11.46 -27.83 18.07
C MET A 551 10.50 -27.64 16.90
N THR A 552 10.88 -28.07 15.69
CA THR A 552 9.95 -28.08 14.54
C THR A 552 8.85 -29.12 14.73
N ALA A 553 7.72 -28.91 14.06
CA ALA A 553 6.50 -29.71 14.18
C ALA A 553 6.58 -30.98 13.34
N ASN A 554 5.76 -31.97 13.71
CA ASN A 554 5.47 -33.10 12.83
C ASN A 554 4.24 -32.78 11.96
N VAL A 555 4.31 -33.05 10.66
CA VAL A 555 3.22 -32.76 9.72
C VAL A 555 1.95 -33.57 10.00
N SER A 556 2.08 -34.78 10.57
CA SER A 556 0.93 -35.62 10.93
C SER A 556 0.07 -34.97 12.03
N THR A 557 0.70 -34.37 13.05
CA THR A 557 0.03 -33.69 14.17
C THR A 557 -0.88 -32.55 13.70
N LEU A 558 -0.43 -31.76 12.72
CA LEU A 558 -1.14 -30.52 12.36
C LEU A 558 -2.22 -30.73 11.31
N TRP A 559 -1.97 -31.57 10.29
CA TRP A 559 -2.87 -31.68 9.13
C TRP A 559 -3.49 -33.06 8.94
N GLY A 560 -3.13 -34.07 9.75
CA GLY A 560 -3.81 -35.36 9.81
C GLY A 560 -3.83 -36.13 8.48
N ARG A 561 -2.80 -35.97 7.64
CA ARG A 561 -2.71 -36.60 6.32
C ARG A 561 -1.54 -37.59 6.22
N SER A 562 -1.82 -38.70 5.55
CA SER A 562 -0.93 -39.83 5.21
C SER A 562 -0.55 -40.77 6.36
N ALA A 563 -0.66 -42.08 6.10
CA ALA A 563 -0.13 -43.16 6.93
C ALA A 563 1.40 -43.24 6.91
N SER A 564 2.07 -42.38 6.12
CA SER A 564 3.51 -42.18 6.14
C SER A 564 3.83 -40.72 5.81
N PRO A 565 4.10 -39.87 6.82
CA PRO A 565 4.61 -38.51 6.57
C PRO A 565 6.05 -38.57 6.03
N PRO A 566 6.47 -37.62 5.18
CA PRO A 566 7.84 -37.56 4.68
C PRO A 566 8.86 -37.55 5.82
N SER A 567 9.96 -38.28 5.66
CA SER A 567 11.02 -38.42 6.68
C SER A 567 11.56 -37.07 7.16
N TYR A 568 11.66 -36.10 6.26
CA TYR A 568 12.14 -34.74 6.48
C TYR A 568 11.12 -33.79 7.16
N LEU A 569 9.89 -34.22 7.48
CA LEU A 569 8.87 -33.41 8.18
C LEU A 569 8.39 -34.04 9.52
N ARG A 570 9.29 -34.74 10.22
CA ARG A 570 8.96 -35.47 11.46
C ARG A 570 9.13 -34.67 12.76
N GLY A 571 9.62 -33.44 12.67
CA GLY A 571 10.02 -32.61 13.80
C GLY A 571 11.50 -32.83 14.15
N ALA A 572 12.23 -31.74 14.35
CA ALA A 572 13.66 -31.70 14.65
C ALA A 572 13.95 -30.61 15.70
N ARG A 573 14.95 -30.85 16.55
CA ARG A 573 15.39 -29.88 17.56
C ARG A 573 16.09 -28.70 16.88
N ASP A 574 15.76 -27.48 17.29
CA ASP A 574 16.33 -26.24 16.77
C ASP A 574 16.83 -25.41 17.96
N GLU A 575 18.13 -25.45 18.19
CA GLU A 575 18.79 -24.68 19.27
C GLU A 575 19.01 -23.21 18.88
N HIS A 576 18.91 -22.89 17.59
CA HIS A 576 19.27 -21.59 17.03
C HIS A 576 18.16 -20.54 17.23
N CYS A 577 16.89 -20.93 17.13
CA CYS A 577 15.79 -20.00 17.38
C CYS A 577 15.60 -19.63 18.87
N THR A 578 16.35 -20.22 19.79
CA THR A 578 16.14 -20.05 21.25
C THR A 578 16.46 -18.64 21.76
N THR A 579 17.37 -17.94 21.09
CA THR A 579 17.78 -16.56 21.41
C THR A 579 16.92 -15.50 20.70
N MET A 580 15.93 -15.91 19.91
CA MET A 580 15.18 -15.00 19.03
C MET A 580 13.76 -14.70 19.57
N PRO A 581 13.15 -13.57 19.16
CA PRO A 581 11.79 -13.25 19.51
C PRO A 581 10.80 -14.39 19.23
N HIS A 582 9.78 -14.47 20.08
CA HIS A 582 8.74 -15.51 20.04
C HIS A 582 9.22 -16.96 20.30
N HIS A 583 10.49 -17.19 20.66
CA HIS A 583 10.93 -18.49 21.18
C HIS A 583 10.01 -18.97 22.31
N SER A 584 9.70 -18.09 23.27
CA SER A 584 8.70 -18.27 24.31
C SER A 584 7.70 -17.10 24.32
N TRP A 585 6.50 -17.34 24.86
CA TRP A 585 5.47 -16.33 25.05
C TRP A 585 4.50 -16.72 26.17
N THR A 586 3.88 -15.70 26.79
CA THR A 586 2.72 -15.86 27.67
C THR A 586 1.66 -14.88 27.23
N ASP A 587 0.41 -15.33 27.08
CA ASP A 587 -0.73 -14.52 26.66
C ASP A 587 -1.97 -14.90 27.49
N THR A 588 -2.80 -13.91 27.83
CA THR A 588 -3.98 -14.09 28.68
C THR A 588 -5.26 -13.81 27.88
N ILE A 589 -6.23 -14.72 27.95
CA ILE A 589 -7.52 -14.60 27.25
C ILE A 589 -8.66 -14.66 28.28
N PRO A 590 -9.49 -13.60 28.40
CA PRO A 590 -10.69 -13.65 29.22
C PRO A 590 -11.62 -14.80 28.81
N ALA A 591 -12.11 -15.57 29.78
CA ALA A 591 -12.90 -16.77 29.56
C ALA A 591 -14.15 -16.49 28.72
N ALA A 592 -14.82 -15.35 28.94
CA ALA A 592 -15.95 -14.91 28.11
C ALA A 592 -15.54 -14.61 26.64
N ARG A 593 -14.32 -14.09 26.42
CA ARG A 593 -13.78 -13.80 25.07
C ARG A 593 -13.36 -15.09 24.38
N LEU A 594 -12.75 -16.03 25.11
CA LEU A 594 -12.40 -17.36 24.60
C LEU A 594 -13.65 -18.18 24.28
N LEU A 595 -14.63 -18.24 25.20
CA LEU A 595 -15.93 -18.88 24.99
C LEU A 595 -16.61 -18.39 23.71
N LYS A 596 -16.69 -17.06 23.51
CA LYS A 596 -17.26 -16.47 22.28
C LYS A 596 -16.50 -16.84 21.01
N ALA A 597 -15.19 -17.08 21.09
CA ALA A 597 -14.41 -17.60 19.97
C ALA A 597 -14.72 -19.09 19.71
N LEU A 598 -14.85 -19.91 20.76
CA LEU A 598 -15.19 -21.32 20.63
C LEU A 598 -16.62 -21.54 20.09
N GLN A 599 -17.57 -20.68 20.48
CA GLN A 599 -18.94 -20.64 19.94
C GLN A 599 -19.01 -20.25 18.45
N SER A 600 -17.93 -19.74 17.84
CA SER A 600 -17.92 -19.35 16.42
C SER A 600 -17.77 -20.54 15.43
N ASP A 601 -17.49 -21.74 15.93
CA ASP A 601 -17.35 -22.97 15.16
C ASP A 601 -18.00 -24.15 15.91
N THR A 602 -18.85 -24.92 15.23
CA THR A 602 -19.64 -26.00 15.84
C THR A 602 -18.80 -27.13 16.45
N ARG A 603 -17.53 -27.25 16.02
CA ARG A 603 -16.57 -28.24 16.53
C ARG A 603 -16.05 -27.88 17.92
N THR A 604 -15.92 -26.58 18.20
CA THR A 604 -15.43 -26.06 19.49
C THR A 604 -16.53 -25.54 20.42
N ASP A 605 -17.76 -25.38 19.93
CA ASP A 605 -18.88 -24.89 20.73
C ASP A 605 -19.18 -25.82 21.93
N VAL A 606 -18.83 -25.32 23.13
CA VAL A 606 -19.04 -25.93 24.45
C VAL A 606 -20.32 -25.47 25.16
N GLY A 607 -21.17 -24.65 24.52
CA GLY A 607 -22.42 -24.15 25.13
C GLY A 607 -22.25 -22.82 25.85
N ALA A 608 -22.91 -22.63 26.99
CA ALA A 608 -23.05 -21.34 27.68
C ALA A 608 -21.88 -20.98 28.61
N THR A 609 -21.05 -21.96 28.99
CA THR A 609 -19.93 -21.79 29.92
C THR A 609 -18.67 -22.48 29.39
N LEU A 610 -17.49 -21.98 29.81
CA LEU A 610 -16.19 -22.62 29.61
C LEU A 610 -15.50 -22.71 30.98
N ALA A 611 -15.36 -23.92 31.51
CA ALA A 611 -14.72 -24.23 32.78
C ALA A 611 -13.21 -24.45 32.63
N ASN A 612 -12.76 -25.26 31.66
CA ASN A 612 -11.34 -25.56 31.42
C ASN A 612 -10.99 -25.71 29.93
N VAL A 613 -9.68 -25.57 29.65
CA VAL A 613 -9.03 -25.97 28.40
C VAL A 613 -7.83 -26.83 28.80
N VAL A 614 -7.89 -28.13 28.50
CA VAL A 614 -6.90 -29.12 28.97
C VAL A 614 -6.19 -29.73 27.77
N VAL A 615 -4.86 -29.73 27.76
CA VAL A 615 -4.07 -30.50 26.77
C VAL A 615 -4.09 -31.97 27.19
N ILE A 616 -4.91 -32.78 26.53
CA ILE A 616 -5.06 -34.21 26.86
C ILE A 616 -4.08 -35.11 26.13
N LYS A 617 -3.48 -34.62 25.02
CA LYS A 617 -2.40 -35.32 24.32
C LYS A 617 -1.42 -34.32 23.71
N ARG A 618 -0.12 -34.56 23.95
CA ARG A 618 0.98 -33.88 23.26
C ARG A 618 1.62 -34.82 22.23
N ASP A 619 2.12 -34.27 21.14
CA ASP A 619 2.98 -35.00 20.21
C ASP A 619 4.45 -35.04 20.71
N ALA A 620 5.30 -35.79 20.01
CA ALA A 620 6.74 -35.89 20.31
C ALA A 620 7.51 -34.56 20.21
N THR A 621 6.89 -33.49 19.68
CA THR A 621 7.46 -32.14 19.60
C THR A 621 6.99 -31.22 20.75
N GLY A 622 6.12 -31.74 21.64
CA GLY A 622 5.50 -31.03 22.76
C GLY A 622 4.25 -30.22 22.36
N ARG A 623 3.81 -30.27 21.10
CA ARG A 623 2.62 -29.55 20.63
C ARG A 623 1.36 -30.23 21.13
N ALA A 624 0.33 -29.43 21.46
CA ALA A 624 -0.99 -29.94 21.74
C ALA A 624 -1.56 -30.62 20.49
N GLU A 625 -1.57 -31.95 20.47
CA GLU A 625 -2.21 -32.76 19.43
C GLU A 625 -3.72 -32.70 19.65
N THR A 626 -4.16 -32.94 20.88
CA THR A 626 -5.57 -32.99 21.27
C THR A 626 -5.83 -32.21 22.56
N LEU A 627 -6.91 -31.44 22.56
CA LEU A 627 -7.43 -30.66 23.67
C LEU A 627 -8.81 -31.17 24.09
N ALA A 628 -9.09 -31.17 25.39
CA ALA A 628 -10.44 -31.18 25.92
C ALA A 628 -10.85 -29.73 26.26
N LEU A 629 -12.00 -29.32 25.74
CA LEU A 629 -12.68 -28.07 26.08
C LEU A 629 -13.85 -28.46 26.99
N GLU A 630 -13.78 -28.02 28.24
CA GLU A 630 -14.76 -28.38 29.26
C GLU A 630 -15.66 -27.18 29.51
N GLY A 631 -16.94 -27.32 29.21
CA GLY A 631 -17.96 -26.30 29.41
C GLY A 631 -19.30 -26.95 29.69
N THR A 632 -20.40 -26.29 29.34
CA THR A 632 -21.75 -26.89 29.41
C THR A 632 -21.84 -28.20 28.61
N ARG A 633 -21.04 -28.33 27.55
CA ARG A 633 -20.79 -29.55 26.78
C ARG A 633 -19.29 -29.75 26.67
N ARG A 634 -18.82 -30.98 26.89
CA ARG A 634 -17.41 -31.34 26.66
C ARG A 634 -17.16 -31.52 25.15
N ARG A 635 -16.14 -30.85 24.62
CA ARG A 635 -15.64 -31.05 23.25
C ARG A 635 -14.20 -31.55 23.28
N VAL A 636 -13.88 -32.52 22.43
CA VAL A 636 -12.49 -32.95 22.20
C VAL A 636 -12.12 -32.52 20.79
N VAL A 637 -11.06 -31.73 20.66
CA VAL A 637 -10.65 -31.09 19.40
C VAL A 637 -9.15 -31.20 19.19
N ARG A 638 -8.69 -31.17 17.94
CA ARG A 638 -7.25 -31.08 17.64
C ARG A 638 -6.72 -29.71 18.04
N GLY A 639 -5.50 -29.64 18.56
CA GLY A 639 -4.86 -28.38 18.96
C GLY A 639 -4.70 -27.40 17.79
N TRP A 640 -4.52 -27.92 16.57
CA TRP A 640 -4.51 -27.10 15.36
C TRP A 640 -5.86 -26.45 15.05
N ASP A 641 -6.98 -27.20 15.15
CA ASP A 641 -8.31 -26.64 14.91
C ASP A 641 -8.65 -25.55 15.94
N PHE A 642 -8.34 -25.79 17.21
CA PHE A 642 -8.46 -24.77 18.27
C PHE A 642 -7.66 -23.51 17.94
N LYS A 643 -6.39 -23.65 17.52
CA LYS A 643 -5.56 -22.50 17.10
C LYS A 643 -6.16 -21.72 15.94
N ILE A 644 -6.69 -22.41 14.92
CA ILE A 644 -7.30 -21.77 13.76
C ILE A 644 -8.59 -21.02 14.15
N ILE A 645 -9.44 -21.60 14.99
CA ILE A 645 -10.72 -20.99 15.41
C ILE A 645 -10.46 -19.79 16.33
N VAL A 646 -9.64 -19.96 17.36
CA VAL A 646 -9.26 -18.87 18.28
C VAL A 646 -8.55 -17.74 17.53
N GLY A 647 -7.61 -18.07 16.64
CA GLY A 647 -6.86 -17.08 15.86
C GLY A 647 -7.70 -16.29 14.86
N ARG A 648 -8.68 -16.94 14.19
CA ARG A 648 -9.64 -16.26 13.30
C ARG A 648 -10.52 -15.23 14.03
N THR A 649 -10.92 -15.53 15.27
CA THR A 649 -11.88 -14.70 16.01
C THR A 649 -11.20 -13.69 16.93
N LEU A 650 -10.03 -14.00 17.49
CA LEU A 650 -9.32 -13.16 18.47
C LEU A 650 -8.04 -12.51 17.96
N GLY A 651 -7.49 -12.99 16.84
CA GLY A 651 -6.21 -12.55 16.26
C GLY A 651 -5.08 -13.57 16.48
N TRP A 652 -4.20 -13.69 15.49
CA TRP A 652 -3.11 -14.68 15.47
C TRP A 652 -2.03 -14.48 16.54
N ASN A 653 -1.91 -13.26 17.07
CA ASN A 653 -0.91 -12.90 18.08
C ASN A 653 -1.29 -13.37 19.50
N VAL A 654 -2.51 -13.87 19.74
CA VAL A 654 -2.95 -14.28 21.09
C VAL A 654 -2.62 -15.75 21.37
N LEU A 655 -2.57 -16.58 20.32
CA LEU A 655 -2.24 -18.00 20.41
C LEU A 655 -1.28 -18.35 19.27
N LYS A 656 -0.01 -17.98 19.47
CA LYS A 656 1.01 -17.86 18.43
C LYS A 656 1.38 -19.21 17.80
N SER A 657 1.35 -20.31 18.57
CA SER A 657 1.61 -21.70 18.11
C SER A 657 0.63 -22.72 18.71
N THR A 658 0.79 -24.01 18.38
CA THR A 658 0.15 -25.14 19.10
C THR A 658 1.03 -25.71 20.22
N ARG A 659 2.25 -25.18 20.45
CA ARG A 659 3.18 -25.61 21.50
C ARG A 659 2.97 -24.77 22.75
N PHE A 660 1.87 -25.05 23.45
CA PHE A 660 1.45 -24.31 24.64
C PHE A 660 0.94 -25.21 25.76
N GLU A 661 0.81 -24.60 26.94
CA GLU A 661 0.06 -25.05 28.10
C GLU A 661 -1.07 -24.03 28.35
N ALA A 662 -2.22 -24.49 28.84
CA ALA A 662 -3.34 -23.64 29.17
C ALA A 662 -3.73 -23.86 30.63
N ARG A 663 -3.90 -22.78 31.41
CA ARG A 663 -4.32 -22.83 32.80
C ARG A 663 -5.40 -21.78 33.05
N ARG A 664 -6.48 -22.15 33.73
CA ARG A 664 -7.47 -21.18 34.20
C ARG A 664 -6.92 -20.40 35.41
N ALA A 665 -7.15 -19.09 35.42
CA ALA A 665 -6.76 -18.17 36.48
C ALA A 665 -7.91 -17.18 36.71
N GLY A 666 -8.81 -17.50 37.65
CA GLY A 666 -10.04 -16.74 37.86
C GLY A 666 -10.92 -16.75 36.59
N ASP A 667 -11.26 -15.56 36.09
CA ASP A 667 -12.05 -15.39 34.87
C ASP A 667 -11.22 -15.35 33.58
N ASP A 668 -9.91 -15.62 33.66
CA ASP A 668 -9.01 -15.68 32.52
C ASP A 668 -8.45 -17.09 32.27
N PHE A 669 -8.00 -17.33 31.04
CA PHE A 669 -7.13 -18.42 30.65
C PHE A 669 -5.74 -17.88 30.30
N VAL A 670 -4.73 -18.32 31.05
CA VAL A 670 -3.32 -18.01 30.77
C VAL A 670 -2.75 -19.12 29.89
N PHE A 671 -2.25 -18.74 28.73
CA PHE A 671 -1.54 -19.62 27.81
C PHE A 671 -0.05 -19.32 27.90
N ARG A 672 0.77 -20.35 28.18
CA ARG A 672 2.23 -20.28 28.12
C ARG A 672 2.70 -21.15 26.99
N GLY A 673 3.50 -20.62 26.07
CA GLY A 673 3.89 -21.38 24.89
C GLY A 673 5.20 -20.95 24.27
N SER A 674 5.50 -21.54 23.12
CA SER A 674 6.76 -21.37 22.39
C SER A 674 6.55 -21.38 20.88
N GLY A 675 7.35 -20.58 20.17
CA GLY A 675 7.27 -20.43 18.72
C GLY A 675 6.07 -19.60 18.22
N PHE A 676 6.13 -19.25 16.93
CA PHE A 676 5.12 -18.47 16.21
C PHE A 676 4.88 -19.09 14.83
N GLY A 677 3.63 -19.47 14.55
CA GLY A 677 3.20 -20.10 13.30
C GLY A 677 2.80 -21.57 13.50
N HIS A 678 3.02 -22.40 12.48
CA HIS A 678 2.83 -23.86 12.57
C HIS A 678 4.09 -24.60 13.03
N GLY A 679 5.30 -24.08 12.75
CA GLY A 679 6.56 -24.71 13.14
C GLY A 679 7.01 -25.84 12.21
N LEU A 680 6.43 -26.01 11.02
CA LEU A 680 6.81 -27.06 10.07
C LEU A 680 7.91 -26.55 9.14
N GLY A 681 8.90 -27.40 8.87
CA GLY A 681 10.01 -27.10 7.97
C GLY A 681 10.89 -25.95 8.50
N LEU A 682 11.21 -25.00 7.64
CA LEU A 682 12.15 -23.90 7.90
C LEU A 682 11.67 -23.02 9.06
N CYS A 683 12.48 -22.92 10.11
CA CYS A 683 12.33 -21.90 11.15
C CYS A 683 13.06 -20.63 10.69
N GLN A 684 12.34 -19.53 10.45
CA GLN A 684 12.97 -18.30 9.94
C GLN A 684 13.96 -17.73 10.97
N SER A 685 13.55 -17.59 12.23
CA SER A 685 14.44 -17.17 13.33
C SER A 685 15.65 -18.08 13.53
N GLY A 686 15.49 -19.39 13.33
CA GLY A 686 16.59 -20.35 13.45
C GLY A 686 17.53 -20.30 12.25
N ALA A 687 17.01 -20.14 11.04
CA ALA A 687 17.80 -19.97 9.82
C ALA A 687 18.66 -18.70 9.85
N HIS A 688 18.08 -17.57 10.29
CA HIS A 688 18.81 -16.33 10.57
C HIS A 688 20.01 -16.55 11.50
N VAL A 689 19.78 -17.13 12.69
CA VAL A 689 20.86 -17.38 13.67
C VAL A 689 21.89 -18.39 13.17
N MET A 690 21.50 -19.36 12.35
CA MET A 690 22.44 -20.26 11.68
C MET A 690 23.31 -19.50 10.67
N ALA A 691 22.72 -18.68 9.79
CA ALA A 691 23.44 -17.89 8.79
C ALA A 691 24.40 -16.89 9.43
N ARG A 692 23.95 -16.16 10.47
CA ARG A 692 24.79 -15.26 11.28
C ARG A 692 25.98 -15.96 11.96
N ARG A 693 25.88 -17.27 12.21
CA ARG A 693 26.97 -18.12 12.72
C ARG A 693 27.82 -18.77 11.61
N GLY A 694 27.69 -18.31 10.36
CA GLY A 694 28.44 -18.79 9.21
C GLY A 694 27.93 -20.09 8.58
N ALA A 695 26.70 -20.53 8.90
CA ALA A 695 26.12 -21.70 8.25
C ALA A 695 25.62 -21.37 6.84
N THR A 696 26.04 -22.16 5.86
CA THR A 696 25.59 -22.06 4.47
C THR A 696 24.12 -22.47 4.30
N LYS A 697 23.46 -22.00 3.23
CA LYS A 697 22.10 -22.39 2.83
C LYS A 697 21.92 -23.91 2.75
N ARG A 698 22.97 -24.65 2.39
CA ARG A 698 22.95 -26.12 2.38
C ARG A 698 22.83 -26.71 3.78
N GLN A 699 23.58 -26.18 4.75
CA GLN A 699 23.51 -26.61 6.16
C GLN A 699 22.17 -26.21 6.79
N ILE A 700 21.67 -25.00 6.50
CA ILE A 700 20.35 -24.52 6.91
C ILE A 700 19.25 -25.45 6.36
N LEU A 701 19.23 -25.71 5.06
CA LEU A 701 18.22 -26.57 4.45
C LEU A 701 18.33 -28.03 4.91
N ALA A 702 19.54 -28.54 5.17
CA ALA A 702 19.73 -29.87 5.74
C ALA A 702 19.21 -30.00 7.18
N GLN A 703 19.30 -28.94 7.99
CA GLN A 703 18.76 -28.90 9.35
C GLN A 703 17.22 -28.97 9.36
N TYR A 704 16.56 -28.25 8.45
CA TYR A 704 15.08 -28.15 8.42
C TYR A 704 14.39 -29.17 7.49
N PHE A 705 15.12 -29.74 6.54
CA PHE A 705 14.63 -30.75 5.59
C PHE A 705 15.67 -31.89 5.40
N PRO A 706 15.98 -32.66 6.45
CA PRO A 706 17.09 -33.62 6.44
C PRO A 706 16.92 -34.72 5.39
N GLY A 707 17.97 -34.95 4.60
CA GLY A 707 17.98 -35.92 3.50
C GLY A 707 17.36 -35.43 2.19
N THR A 708 16.82 -34.21 2.13
CA THR A 708 16.52 -33.55 0.84
C THR A 708 17.80 -33.08 0.14
N ARG A 709 17.72 -32.84 -1.17
CA ARG A 709 18.83 -32.33 -1.98
C ARG A 709 18.40 -31.11 -2.77
N ILE A 710 19.29 -30.12 -2.90
CA ILE A 710 19.12 -29.01 -3.84
C ILE A 710 19.42 -29.54 -5.25
N SER A 711 18.54 -29.27 -6.20
CA SER A 711 18.78 -29.47 -7.64
C SER A 711 18.59 -28.15 -8.37
N GLY A 712 19.50 -27.80 -9.29
CA GLY A 712 19.40 -26.61 -10.15
C GLY A 712 19.82 -26.91 -11.58
N GLY A 713 19.10 -26.33 -12.55
CA GLY A 713 19.38 -26.49 -13.99
C GLY A 713 18.12 -26.58 -14.85
N ILE A 714 18.04 -25.76 -15.91
CA ILE A 714 16.83 -25.60 -16.76
C ILE A 714 16.49 -26.83 -17.64
N ASN A 715 17.35 -27.85 -17.71
CA ASN A 715 17.17 -28.99 -18.62
C ASN A 715 16.24 -30.12 -18.13
N GLU A 716 15.69 -30.06 -16.91
CA GLU A 716 14.86 -31.17 -16.35
C GLU A 716 13.36 -30.86 -16.21
N LEU A 717 12.90 -29.62 -16.46
CA LEU A 717 11.48 -29.29 -16.39
C LEU A 717 10.64 -29.99 -17.48
N THR A 718 11.27 -30.46 -18.55
CA THR A 718 10.65 -31.28 -19.60
C THR A 718 10.14 -32.64 -19.09
N GLN A 719 10.69 -33.19 -18.00
CA GLN A 719 10.28 -34.51 -17.48
C GLN A 719 9.00 -34.47 -16.63
N LEU A 720 8.55 -33.30 -16.15
CA LEU A 720 7.33 -33.21 -15.32
C LEU A 720 6.02 -33.35 -16.12
N ASN A 721 6.07 -33.31 -17.44
CA ASN A 721 4.94 -33.65 -18.32
C ASN A 721 4.83 -35.15 -18.66
N GLY A 722 5.79 -35.99 -18.22
CA GLY A 722 5.97 -37.35 -18.76
C GLY A 722 5.34 -38.53 -18.00
N ARG A 723 4.68 -38.32 -16.85
CA ARG A 723 4.23 -39.44 -15.98
C ARG A 723 2.87 -39.26 -15.29
N TRP A 724 1.82 -39.04 -16.09
CA TRP A 724 0.45 -39.48 -15.72
C TRP A 724 -0.28 -39.99 -16.96
N ARG A 725 -0.23 -41.31 -17.19
CA ARG A 725 -1.13 -41.98 -18.12
C ARG A 725 -2.55 -41.92 -17.54
N VAL A 726 -3.49 -41.35 -18.29
CA VAL A 726 -4.88 -41.79 -18.23
C VAL A 726 -5.04 -42.80 -19.35
N GLU A 727 -5.63 -43.95 -19.03
CA GLU A 727 -5.88 -45.02 -20.00
C GLU A 727 -6.99 -44.60 -20.97
N ALA A 728 -6.71 -44.74 -22.27
CA ALA A 728 -7.71 -44.87 -23.30
C ALA A 728 -7.24 -45.98 -24.24
N LEU A 729 -8.11 -46.95 -24.49
CA LEU A 729 -7.81 -48.18 -25.22
C LEU A 729 -7.49 -47.89 -26.70
N THR A 730 -6.60 -48.71 -27.28
CA THR A 730 -6.35 -48.76 -28.73
C THR A 730 -6.99 -50.01 -29.33
N GLU A 731 -8.03 -49.81 -30.12
CA GLU A 731 -8.65 -50.68 -31.14
C GLU A 731 -9.81 -49.81 -31.72
N LEU A 732 -10.08 -49.66 -33.02
CA LEU A 732 -9.67 -50.35 -34.25
C LEU A 732 -9.48 -49.35 -35.43
N GLU A 733 -8.88 -49.85 -36.52
CA GLU A 733 -9.03 -49.44 -37.95
C GLU A 733 -8.78 -47.95 -38.35
N SER A 734 -7.80 -47.57 -39.17
CA SER A 734 -7.39 -47.99 -40.53
C SER A 734 -8.35 -47.60 -41.68
N SER A 735 -8.03 -46.52 -42.41
CA SER A 735 -7.93 -46.52 -43.89
C SER A 735 -7.68 -45.12 -44.48
N ASP A 736 -6.59 -45.01 -45.23
CA ASP A 736 -6.40 -44.30 -46.51
C ASP A 736 -7.15 -43.01 -46.93
N SER A 737 -6.30 -42.13 -47.50
CA SER A 737 -6.41 -41.48 -48.83
C SER A 737 -6.70 -39.97 -48.96
N SER A 738 -5.67 -39.29 -49.49
CA SER A 738 -5.71 -38.21 -50.51
C SER A 738 -6.72 -37.05 -50.41
N SER A 739 -6.21 -35.81 -50.26
CA SER A 739 -6.00 -34.85 -51.38
C SER A 739 -6.08 -33.33 -51.00
N ASN A 740 -5.07 -32.59 -51.47
CA ASN A 740 -5.04 -31.17 -51.91
C ASN A 740 -5.65 -29.98 -51.11
N TRP A 741 -4.73 -29.16 -50.56
CA TRP A 741 -4.69 -27.66 -50.54
C TRP A 741 -5.81 -26.82 -49.86
N PRO A 742 -5.56 -25.53 -49.51
CA PRO A 742 -4.29 -24.79 -49.39
C PRO A 742 -3.99 -24.29 -47.95
N ARG A 743 -2.86 -23.58 -47.78
CA ARG A 743 -2.50 -22.89 -46.52
C ARG A 743 -3.51 -21.78 -46.20
N SER A 744 -3.94 -21.70 -44.92
CA SER A 744 -4.51 -20.49 -44.32
C SER A 744 -3.83 -20.19 -42.99
N ASP A 745 -3.61 -18.92 -42.69
CA ASP A 745 -2.83 -18.47 -41.54
C ASP A 745 -3.37 -18.95 -40.19
N SER A 746 -2.47 -19.42 -39.32
CA SER A 746 -2.81 -19.80 -37.94
C SER A 746 -2.61 -18.61 -36.99
N PRO A 747 -3.57 -18.27 -36.13
CA PRO A 747 -3.44 -17.13 -35.22
C PRO A 747 -2.50 -17.45 -34.05
N ASP A 748 -1.41 -16.69 -33.97
CA ASP A 748 -0.45 -16.64 -32.86
C ASP A 748 -1.15 -16.37 -31.52
N SER A 749 -0.92 -17.24 -30.52
CA SER A 749 -1.58 -17.23 -29.22
C SER A 749 -0.62 -16.93 -28.05
N SER A 750 0.32 -16.02 -28.25
CA SER A 750 1.11 -15.41 -27.18
C SER A 750 0.35 -14.20 -26.55
N PRO A 751 0.47 -13.94 -25.23
CA PRO A 751 -0.18 -12.80 -24.60
C PRO A 751 0.51 -11.50 -25.03
N ARG A 752 -0.01 -10.85 -26.08
CA ARG A 752 0.46 -9.55 -26.55
C ARG A 752 0.32 -8.50 -25.46
N ALA A 753 1.32 -7.62 -25.36
CA ALA A 753 1.18 -6.39 -24.59
C ALA A 753 -0.02 -5.59 -25.12
N VAL A 754 -0.86 -5.07 -24.23
CA VAL A 754 -2.04 -4.28 -24.63
C VAL A 754 -1.54 -2.97 -25.24
N ASN A 755 -1.56 -2.90 -26.57
CA ASN A 755 -1.19 -1.70 -27.31
C ASN A 755 -2.26 -0.62 -27.11
N ILE A 756 -2.03 0.27 -26.15
CA ILE A 756 -2.90 1.41 -25.87
C ILE A 756 -2.49 2.59 -26.76
N SER A 757 -3.34 2.97 -27.72
CA SER A 757 -3.13 4.16 -28.56
C SER A 757 -3.84 5.39 -27.97
N TYR A 758 -3.17 6.54 -28.06
CA TYR A 758 -3.71 7.84 -27.69
C TYR A 758 -3.95 8.67 -28.95
N HIS A 759 -5.16 9.20 -29.09
CA HIS A 759 -5.50 10.13 -30.16
C HIS A 759 -6.13 11.38 -29.54
N ALA A 760 -5.44 12.51 -29.65
CA ALA A 760 -5.98 13.81 -29.27
C ALA A 760 -6.89 14.32 -30.40
N THR A 761 -8.20 14.11 -30.26
CA THR A 761 -9.20 14.72 -31.14
C THR A 761 -9.50 16.15 -30.72
N THR A 762 -9.71 17.04 -31.69
CA THR A 762 -10.02 18.45 -31.50
C THR A 762 -11.37 18.66 -30.80
N GLY A 763 -11.33 18.92 -29.48
CA GLY A 763 -12.49 19.38 -28.71
C GLY A 763 -12.70 18.68 -27.37
N ALA A 764 -12.27 19.33 -26.28
CA ALA A 764 -12.65 19.15 -24.86
C ALA A 764 -12.65 17.74 -24.19
N ARG A 765 -12.50 16.64 -24.94
CA ARG A 765 -12.57 15.25 -24.46
C ARG A 765 -11.44 14.43 -25.04
N HIS A 766 -10.85 13.58 -24.20
CA HIS A 766 -9.75 12.69 -24.56
C HIS A 766 -10.27 11.32 -24.95
N THR A 767 -9.53 10.64 -25.82
CA THR A 767 -9.83 9.26 -26.21
C THR A 767 -8.58 8.39 -26.08
N LEU A 768 -8.74 7.23 -25.43
CA LEU A 768 -7.74 6.16 -25.32
C LEU A 768 -8.36 4.87 -25.83
N SER A 769 -7.61 4.06 -26.58
CA SER A 769 -8.11 2.79 -27.11
C SER A 769 -7.14 1.64 -26.90
N SER A 770 -7.66 0.46 -26.59
CA SER A 770 -6.96 -0.84 -26.68
C SER A 770 -7.27 -1.51 -28.02
N GLU A 771 -6.99 -2.80 -28.18
CA GLU A 771 -7.34 -3.56 -29.39
C GLU A 771 -8.86 -3.54 -29.65
N HIS A 772 -9.68 -3.84 -28.64
CA HIS A 772 -11.13 -4.05 -28.80
C HIS A 772 -12.00 -2.93 -28.23
N PHE A 773 -11.44 -1.99 -27.47
CA PHE A 773 -12.20 -0.95 -26.77
C PHE A 773 -11.67 0.45 -27.06
N VAL A 774 -12.56 1.43 -27.02
CA VAL A 774 -12.22 2.85 -27.07
C VAL A 774 -12.99 3.60 -25.99
N ILE A 775 -12.29 4.36 -25.15
CA ILE A 775 -12.86 5.09 -24.03
C ILE A 775 -12.70 6.60 -24.28
N SER A 776 -13.82 7.33 -24.29
CA SER A 776 -13.87 8.79 -24.44
C SER A 776 -14.32 9.47 -23.16
N PHE A 777 -13.48 10.35 -22.62
CA PHE A 777 -13.58 10.88 -21.25
C PHE A 777 -13.15 12.36 -21.17
N GLY A 778 -13.78 13.16 -20.31
CA GLY A 778 -13.30 14.51 -19.97
C GLY A 778 -12.30 14.46 -18.80
N ILE A 779 -11.41 15.46 -18.69
CA ILE A 779 -10.36 15.53 -17.65
C ILE A 779 -10.95 15.44 -16.21
N LYS A 780 -12.15 15.99 -15.99
CA LYS A 780 -12.86 15.94 -14.70
C LYS A 780 -13.49 14.57 -14.41
N SER A 781 -13.70 13.75 -15.44
CA SER A 781 -14.42 12.47 -15.36
C SER A 781 -13.53 11.29 -14.97
N ALA A 782 -12.30 11.28 -15.51
CA ALA A 782 -11.31 10.24 -15.35
C ALA A 782 -9.90 10.77 -15.67
N THR A 783 -8.89 10.27 -14.97
CA THR A 783 -7.48 10.46 -15.35
C THR A 783 -7.04 9.39 -16.34
N ARG A 784 -5.95 9.66 -17.10
CA ARG A 784 -5.35 8.70 -18.04
C ARG A 784 -5.13 7.31 -17.40
N ARG A 785 -4.58 7.24 -16.19
CA ARG A 785 -4.31 5.97 -15.48
C ARG A 785 -5.58 5.21 -15.10
N GLU A 786 -6.67 5.92 -14.78
CA GLU A 786 -7.97 5.30 -14.50
C GLU A 786 -8.58 4.70 -15.77
N VAL A 787 -8.35 5.34 -16.92
CA VAL A 787 -8.81 4.87 -18.24
C VAL A 787 -7.96 3.70 -18.76
N GLU A 788 -6.63 3.73 -18.56
CA GLU A 788 -5.74 2.60 -18.87
C GLU A 788 -6.10 1.36 -18.04
N MET A 789 -6.41 1.53 -16.74
CA MET A 789 -6.94 0.46 -15.89
C MET A 789 -8.31 -0.04 -16.36
N ALA A 790 -9.21 0.86 -16.79
CA ALA A 790 -10.51 0.47 -17.33
C ALA A 790 -10.39 -0.34 -18.63
N LEU A 791 -9.49 0.06 -19.55
CA LEU A 791 -9.16 -0.69 -20.76
C LEU A 791 -8.62 -2.10 -20.41
N SER A 792 -7.71 -2.21 -19.45
CA SER A 792 -7.21 -3.51 -18.98
C SER A 792 -8.32 -4.42 -18.45
N VAL A 793 -9.22 -3.88 -17.62
CA VAL A 793 -10.38 -4.64 -17.09
C VAL A 793 -11.32 -5.11 -18.21
N LEU A 794 -11.51 -4.30 -19.24
CA LEU A 794 -12.36 -4.61 -20.39
C LEU A 794 -11.77 -5.70 -21.28
N GLU A 795 -10.46 -5.68 -21.54
CA GLU A 795 -9.77 -6.76 -22.26
C GLU A 795 -9.72 -8.06 -21.44
N ASP A 796 -9.49 -7.99 -20.13
CA ASP A 796 -9.51 -9.17 -19.24
C ASP A 796 -10.87 -9.88 -19.24
N VAL A 797 -11.97 -9.12 -19.12
CA VAL A 797 -13.33 -9.69 -19.13
C VAL A 797 -13.76 -10.14 -20.52
N ARG A 798 -13.28 -9.49 -21.58
CA ARG A 798 -13.43 -9.98 -22.95
C ARG A 798 -12.79 -11.36 -23.11
N ALA A 799 -11.55 -11.52 -22.68
CA ALA A 799 -10.86 -12.80 -22.74
C ALA A 799 -11.57 -13.87 -21.89
N ASP A 800 -12.13 -13.49 -20.73
CA ASP A 800 -12.88 -14.42 -19.88
C ASP A 800 -14.21 -14.87 -20.47
N VAL A 801 -15.01 -13.94 -21.00
CA VAL A 801 -16.29 -14.26 -21.65
C VAL A 801 -16.06 -15.08 -22.93
N LEU A 802 -15.04 -14.77 -23.73
CA LEU A 802 -14.70 -15.62 -24.89
C LEU A 802 -14.38 -17.06 -24.48
N ARG A 803 -13.57 -17.28 -23.43
CA ARG A 803 -13.29 -18.64 -22.93
C ARG A 803 -14.56 -19.36 -22.47
N ARG A 804 -15.48 -18.66 -21.79
CA ARG A 804 -16.78 -19.21 -21.36
C ARG A 804 -17.67 -19.60 -22.55
N LEU A 805 -17.72 -18.77 -23.59
CA LEU A 805 -18.48 -19.06 -24.82
C LEU A 805 -17.91 -20.25 -25.59
N VAL A 806 -16.58 -20.34 -25.71
CA VAL A 806 -15.90 -21.50 -26.31
C VAL A 806 -16.19 -22.77 -25.52
N ALA A 807 -16.11 -22.73 -24.18
CA ALA A 807 -16.47 -23.85 -23.31
C ALA A 807 -17.97 -24.23 -23.39
N ALA A 808 -18.83 -23.28 -23.74
CA ALA A 808 -20.25 -23.52 -24.01
C ALA A 808 -20.53 -24.10 -25.41
N SER A 809 -19.50 -24.22 -26.27
CA SER A 809 -19.59 -24.52 -27.70
C SER A 809 -20.44 -23.49 -28.48
N VAL A 810 -20.53 -22.25 -27.99
CA VAL A 810 -21.21 -21.16 -28.66
C VAL A 810 -20.30 -20.62 -29.76
N ARG A 811 -20.71 -20.82 -31.02
CA ARG A 811 -20.01 -20.25 -32.18
C ARG A 811 -20.21 -18.72 -32.19
N VAL A 812 -19.14 -17.98 -31.91
CA VAL A 812 -19.10 -16.51 -32.05
C VAL A 812 -18.86 -16.15 -33.52
N THR A 813 -19.85 -16.41 -34.38
CA THR A 813 -19.77 -16.14 -35.83
C THR A 813 -20.36 -14.78 -36.19
N ALA A 814 -19.62 -13.98 -36.97
CA ALA A 814 -20.00 -12.82 -37.81
C ALA A 814 -20.87 -11.67 -37.22
N GLN A 815 -21.86 -11.96 -36.38
CA GLN A 815 -22.79 -11.00 -35.75
C GLN A 815 -22.09 -10.11 -34.71
N MET A 816 -21.07 -10.64 -34.02
CA MET A 816 -20.02 -9.81 -33.44
C MET A 816 -18.98 -9.51 -34.53
N LYS A 817 -19.29 -8.54 -35.43
CA LYS A 817 -18.27 -8.02 -36.37
C LYS A 817 -17.04 -7.62 -35.57
N VAL A 818 -15.90 -8.25 -35.91
CA VAL A 818 -14.66 -8.20 -35.12
C VAL A 818 -13.91 -6.88 -35.33
N GLU A 819 -14.25 -6.14 -36.38
CA GLU A 819 -13.53 -4.96 -36.86
C GLU A 819 -13.87 -3.64 -36.12
N GLU A 820 -15.02 -3.54 -35.45
CA GLU A 820 -15.45 -2.31 -34.77
C GLU A 820 -15.21 -2.38 -33.25
N LYS A 821 -14.46 -1.43 -32.69
CA LYS A 821 -14.22 -1.33 -31.24
C LYS A 821 -15.51 -1.04 -30.45
N ILE A 822 -15.58 -1.54 -29.22
CA ILE A 822 -16.66 -1.22 -28.27
C ILE A 822 -16.38 0.16 -27.65
N GLU A 823 -17.35 1.05 -27.74
CA GLU A 823 -17.26 2.42 -27.24
C GLU A 823 -17.67 2.50 -25.76
N VAL A 824 -16.83 3.11 -24.93
CA VAL A 824 -17.12 3.46 -23.55
C VAL A 824 -17.07 4.98 -23.40
N TYR A 825 -18.18 5.60 -23.00
CA TYR A 825 -18.25 7.05 -22.81
C TYR A 825 -18.43 7.37 -21.33
N VAL A 826 -17.47 8.11 -20.78
CA VAL A 826 -17.44 8.49 -19.35
C VAL A 826 -18.02 9.89 -19.22
N HIS A 827 -19.22 10.02 -18.67
CA HIS A 827 -19.86 11.33 -18.47
C HIS A 827 -19.10 12.16 -17.42
N ASP A 828 -19.12 13.49 -17.56
CA ASP A 828 -18.27 14.38 -16.76
C ASP A 828 -18.79 14.57 -15.32
N SER A 829 -20.09 14.39 -15.10
CA SER A 829 -20.70 14.25 -13.77
C SER A 829 -21.76 13.14 -13.74
N THR A 830 -22.18 12.75 -12.52
CA THR A 830 -23.36 11.89 -12.34
C THR A 830 -24.63 12.55 -12.89
N GLY A 831 -24.75 13.89 -12.86
CA GLY A 831 -25.89 14.61 -13.42
C GLY A 831 -25.97 14.48 -14.94
N ASP A 832 -24.84 14.61 -15.65
CA ASP A 832 -24.77 14.48 -17.10
C ASP A 832 -25.08 13.05 -17.57
N PHE A 833 -24.70 12.04 -16.77
CA PHE A 833 -25.08 10.64 -17.01
C PHE A 833 -26.59 10.45 -16.88
N VAL A 834 -27.18 10.88 -15.77
CA VAL A 834 -28.63 10.78 -15.48
C VAL A 834 -29.44 11.48 -16.57
N GLY A 835 -29.10 12.73 -16.89
CA GLY A 835 -29.81 13.53 -17.89
C GLY A 835 -29.72 12.97 -19.31
N ALA A 836 -28.56 12.42 -19.71
CA ALA A 836 -28.38 11.85 -21.05
C ALA A 836 -28.99 10.45 -21.21
N MET A 837 -29.04 9.66 -20.13
CA MET A 837 -29.50 8.27 -20.19
C MET A 837 -30.96 8.08 -19.77
N GLY A 838 -31.53 9.01 -19.00
CA GLY A 838 -32.84 8.81 -18.34
C GLY A 838 -32.78 7.80 -17.19
N GLU A 839 -31.58 7.43 -16.76
CA GLU A 839 -31.32 6.43 -15.71
C GLU A 839 -31.27 7.08 -14.33
N PRO A 840 -31.79 6.44 -13.27
CA PRO A 840 -31.66 6.97 -11.91
C PRO A 840 -30.20 7.18 -11.45
N PRO A 841 -29.91 8.14 -10.55
CA PRO A 841 -28.54 8.48 -10.11
C PRO A 841 -27.78 7.36 -9.40
N TRP A 842 -28.45 6.26 -9.05
CA TRP A 842 -27.84 5.05 -8.48
C TRP A 842 -27.36 4.02 -9.52
N VAL A 843 -27.76 4.14 -10.78
CA VAL A 843 -27.26 3.32 -11.90
C VAL A 843 -25.85 3.76 -12.26
N ALA A 844 -24.87 2.85 -12.17
CA ALA A 844 -23.44 3.19 -12.32
C ALA A 844 -23.02 3.38 -13.79
N ALA A 845 -23.56 2.55 -14.68
CA ALA A 845 -23.39 2.58 -16.11
C ALA A 845 -24.63 1.92 -16.77
N SER A 846 -24.75 2.01 -18.09
CA SER A 846 -25.86 1.43 -18.86
C SER A 846 -25.42 1.17 -20.31
N VAL A 847 -25.89 0.06 -20.89
CA VAL A 847 -25.55 -0.41 -22.24
C VAL A 847 -26.62 -0.04 -23.26
N ARG A 848 -26.19 0.54 -24.39
CA ARG A 848 -27.02 0.71 -25.60
C ARG A 848 -26.30 0.14 -26.82
N GLY A 849 -26.68 -1.07 -27.22
CA GLY A 849 -26.01 -1.80 -28.31
C GLY A 849 -24.55 -2.12 -27.97
N ARG A 850 -23.60 -1.63 -28.79
CA ARG A 850 -22.14 -1.76 -28.57
C ARG A 850 -21.53 -0.64 -27.72
N ARG A 851 -22.35 0.20 -27.06
CA ARG A 851 -21.90 1.37 -26.29
C ARG A 851 -22.18 1.21 -24.80
N ILE A 852 -21.14 1.35 -23.99
CA ILE A 852 -21.22 1.47 -22.53
C ILE A 852 -21.22 2.96 -22.19
N ARG A 853 -22.26 3.46 -21.51
CA ARG A 853 -22.32 4.82 -20.97
C ARG A 853 -22.12 4.74 -19.47
N SER A 854 -21.20 5.53 -18.90
CA SER A 854 -20.79 5.41 -17.49
C SER A 854 -20.88 6.75 -16.75
N GLN A 855 -21.20 6.71 -15.46
CA GLN A 855 -20.84 7.79 -14.53
C GLN A 855 -19.31 8.02 -14.51
N PRO A 856 -18.81 9.16 -14.00
CA PRO A 856 -17.37 9.43 -13.88
C PRO A 856 -16.59 8.26 -13.28
N PHE A 857 -15.51 7.82 -13.93
CA PHE A 857 -14.67 6.74 -13.41
C PHE A 857 -14.08 7.09 -12.04
N SER A 858 -13.73 8.36 -11.81
CA SER A 858 -13.29 8.82 -10.49
C SER A 858 -14.37 8.62 -9.40
N THR A 859 -15.66 8.74 -9.74
CA THR A 859 -16.79 8.44 -8.83
C THR A 859 -16.94 6.94 -8.60
N LEU A 860 -16.82 6.12 -9.65
CA LEU A 860 -16.92 4.66 -9.53
C LEU A 860 -15.73 4.06 -8.76
N LEU A 861 -14.53 4.68 -8.86
CA LEU A 861 -13.34 4.29 -8.10
C LEU A 861 -13.43 4.70 -6.62
N ARG A 862 -13.87 5.92 -6.31
CA ARG A 862 -14.17 6.31 -4.90
C ARG A 862 -15.21 5.40 -4.24
N ARG A 863 -16.14 4.85 -5.02
CA ARG A 863 -17.13 3.85 -4.56
C ARG A 863 -16.61 2.41 -4.54
N GLY A 864 -15.43 2.14 -5.10
CA GLY A 864 -14.83 0.80 -5.17
C GLY A 864 -15.50 -0.17 -6.16
N ILE A 865 -16.23 0.34 -7.15
CA ILE A 865 -17.08 -0.46 -8.06
C ILE A 865 -16.71 -0.36 -9.55
N LEU A 866 -15.73 0.46 -9.96
CA LEU A 866 -15.40 0.64 -11.39
C LEU A 866 -15.16 -0.70 -12.11
N ALA A 867 -14.30 -1.55 -11.56
CA ALA A 867 -13.95 -2.81 -12.20
C ALA A 867 -15.13 -3.78 -12.30
N THR A 868 -15.95 -3.92 -11.25
CA THR A 868 -17.15 -4.77 -11.29
C THR A 868 -18.19 -4.23 -12.27
N THR A 869 -18.43 -2.91 -12.28
CA THR A 869 -19.35 -2.27 -13.23
C THR A 869 -18.92 -2.50 -14.68
N LEU A 870 -17.65 -2.25 -15.04
CA LEU A 870 -17.19 -2.47 -16.41
C LEU A 870 -17.29 -3.94 -16.86
N ARG A 871 -17.05 -4.88 -15.94
CA ARG A 871 -17.26 -6.32 -16.20
C ARG A 871 -18.74 -6.66 -16.41
N HIS A 872 -19.62 -6.08 -15.61
CA HIS A 872 -21.07 -6.25 -15.68
C HIS A 872 -21.62 -5.74 -17.03
N GLU A 873 -21.31 -4.49 -17.38
CA GLU A 873 -21.76 -3.89 -18.64
C GLU A 873 -21.20 -4.62 -19.87
N TYR A 874 -19.94 -5.05 -19.84
CA TYR A 874 -19.39 -5.83 -20.95
C TYR A 874 -20.15 -7.13 -21.19
N VAL A 875 -20.55 -7.83 -20.12
CA VAL A 875 -21.34 -9.05 -20.23
C VAL A 875 -22.72 -8.76 -20.83
N HIS A 876 -23.36 -7.64 -20.49
CA HIS A 876 -24.58 -7.21 -21.18
C HIS A 876 -24.36 -6.93 -22.67
N VAL A 877 -23.25 -6.29 -23.08
CA VAL A 877 -22.93 -6.10 -24.52
C VAL A 877 -22.88 -7.45 -25.25
N VAL A 878 -22.28 -8.47 -24.64
CA VAL A 878 -22.20 -9.82 -25.23
C VAL A 878 -23.56 -10.55 -25.23
N ILE A 879 -24.31 -10.52 -24.13
CA ILE A 879 -25.65 -11.12 -24.03
C ILE A 879 -26.60 -10.48 -25.06
N ASN A 880 -26.55 -9.17 -25.22
CA ASN A 880 -27.34 -8.42 -26.20
C ASN A 880 -26.96 -8.81 -27.64
N ALA A 881 -25.67 -8.95 -27.95
CA ALA A 881 -25.20 -9.38 -29.27
C ALA A 881 -25.65 -10.82 -29.60
N LEU A 882 -25.49 -11.76 -28.66
CA LEU A 882 -25.86 -13.18 -28.87
C LEU A 882 -27.39 -13.36 -28.99
N SER A 883 -28.16 -12.73 -28.11
CA SER A 883 -29.62 -12.90 -28.06
C SER A 883 -30.42 -11.97 -28.96
N HIS A 884 -29.78 -10.97 -29.57
CA HIS A 884 -30.43 -9.86 -30.29
C HIS A 884 -31.41 -9.08 -29.38
N ASN A 885 -30.96 -8.77 -28.16
CA ASN A 885 -31.73 -8.12 -27.09
C ASN A 885 -33.00 -8.90 -26.64
N ARG A 886 -33.03 -10.24 -26.77
CA ARG A 886 -34.19 -11.09 -26.43
C ARG A 886 -34.04 -11.88 -25.12
N THR A 887 -32.89 -11.80 -24.45
CA THR A 887 -32.70 -12.43 -23.14
C THR A 887 -33.60 -11.76 -22.09
N PRO A 888 -34.36 -12.52 -21.28
CA PRO A 888 -35.09 -11.98 -20.13
C PRO A 888 -34.15 -11.21 -19.17
N ARG A 889 -34.64 -10.11 -18.57
CA ARG A 889 -33.85 -9.28 -17.65
C ARG A 889 -33.27 -10.08 -16.49
N TRP A 890 -34.06 -10.94 -15.85
CA TRP A 890 -33.57 -11.76 -14.73
C TRP A 890 -32.37 -12.64 -15.12
N LEU A 891 -32.34 -13.15 -16.35
CA LEU A 891 -31.26 -13.99 -16.86
C LEU A 891 -30.05 -13.15 -17.26
N SER A 892 -30.29 -11.98 -17.86
CA SER A 892 -29.25 -11.02 -18.24
C SER A 892 -28.51 -10.48 -17.02
N GLU A 893 -29.22 -9.88 -16.06
CA GLU A 893 -28.65 -9.32 -14.81
C GLU A 893 -28.00 -10.42 -13.96
N GLY A 894 -28.64 -11.59 -13.83
CA GLY A 894 -28.12 -12.69 -13.03
C GLY A 894 -26.82 -13.29 -13.59
N LEU A 895 -26.70 -13.39 -14.92
CA LEU A 895 -25.49 -13.86 -15.58
C LEU A 895 -24.38 -12.79 -15.60
N ALA A 896 -24.74 -11.52 -15.82
CA ALA A 896 -23.80 -10.40 -15.71
C ALA A 896 -23.20 -10.31 -14.30
N ALA A 897 -24.04 -10.35 -13.25
CA ALA A 897 -23.60 -10.38 -11.86
C ALA A 897 -22.73 -11.62 -11.53
N HIS A 898 -23.02 -12.78 -12.12
CA HIS A 898 -22.20 -13.99 -11.96
C HIS A 898 -20.79 -13.80 -12.53
N VAL A 899 -20.68 -13.37 -13.79
CA VAL A 899 -19.39 -13.22 -14.50
C VAL A 899 -18.58 -12.01 -13.99
N ALA A 900 -19.26 -10.95 -13.54
CA ALA A 900 -18.63 -9.81 -12.88
C ALA A 900 -18.11 -10.12 -11.46
N GLY A 901 -18.57 -11.22 -10.84
CA GLY A 901 -18.14 -11.66 -9.52
C GLY A 901 -18.88 -11.00 -8.35
N GLU A 902 -20.08 -10.46 -8.58
CA GLU A 902 -20.82 -9.66 -7.60
C GLU A 902 -21.51 -10.48 -6.50
N GLY A 903 -21.52 -11.80 -6.62
CA GLY A 903 -22.28 -12.71 -5.76
C GLY A 903 -22.07 -12.52 -4.25
N GLN A 904 -20.86 -12.20 -3.80
CA GLN A 904 -20.58 -11.95 -2.38
C GLN A 904 -21.17 -10.63 -1.87
N THR A 905 -21.28 -9.63 -2.75
CA THR A 905 -21.94 -8.34 -2.45
C THR A 905 -23.46 -8.51 -2.46
N LEU A 906 -23.98 -9.22 -3.47
CA LEU A 906 -25.41 -9.49 -3.63
C LEU A 906 -25.98 -10.41 -2.54
N ALA A 907 -25.20 -11.37 -2.03
CA ALA A 907 -25.61 -12.28 -0.94
C ALA A 907 -26.00 -11.58 0.37
N ARG A 908 -25.74 -10.27 0.52
CA ARG A 908 -26.14 -9.47 1.68
C ARG A 908 -27.59 -9.00 1.62
N PHE A 909 -28.21 -8.98 0.45
CA PHE A 909 -29.60 -8.54 0.27
C PHE A 909 -30.53 -9.74 0.41
N ARG A 910 -31.30 -9.76 1.50
CA ARG A 910 -32.29 -10.81 1.78
C ARG A 910 -33.56 -10.56 0.97
N THR A 911 -34.13 -11.62 0.41
CA THR A 911 -35.54 -11.63 -0.01
C THR A 911 -36.35 -12.39 1.03
N ASN A 912 -37.44 -11.79 1.49
CA ASN A 912 -38.43 -12.50 2.29
C ASN A 912 -39.24 -13.36 1.33
N GLY A 913 -39.07 -14.68 1.41
CA GLY A 913 -39.54 -15.61 0.38
C GLY A 913 -38.61 -15.66 -0.85
N GLY A 914 -38.73 -16.74 -1.62
CA GLY A 914 -38.08 -16.84 -2.93
C GLY A 914 -38.96 -16.15 -3.98
N MET A 915 -38.56 -14.96 -4.44
CA MET A 915 -39.25 -14.31 -5.56
C MET A 915 -39.18 -15.21 -6.80
N SER A 916 -40.33 -15.38 -7.46
CA SER A 916 -40.43 -16.09 -8.73
C SER A 916 -39.72 -15.33 -9.85
N VAL A 917 -39.33 -16.06 -10.89
CA VAL A 917 -38.71 -15.49 -12.09
C VAL A 917 -39.60 -14.41 -12.74
N ASP A 918 -40.93 -14.61 -12.76
CA ASP A 918 -41.88 -13.66 -13.33
C ASP A 918 -42.03 -12.37 -12.49
N GLU A 919 -41.83 -12.42 -11.16
CA GLU A 919 -41.79 -11.23 -10.29
C GLU A 919 -40.49 -10.44 -10.47
N ILE A 920 -39.36 -11.13 -10.56
CA ILE A 920 -38.05 -10.52 -10.80
C ILE A 920 -38.05 -9.83 -12.16
N GLU A 921 -38.55 -10.48 -13.20
CA GLU A 921 -38.65 -9.91 -14.56
C GLU A 921 -39.48 -8.62 -14.58
N ARG A 922 -40.62 -8.59 -13.87
CA ARG A 922 -41.46 -7.37 -13.76
C ARG A 922 -40.74 -6.27 -12.97
N GLY A 923 -40.15 -6.59 -11.82
CA GLY A 923 -39.45 -5.60 -11.00
C GLY A 923 -38.24 -4.96 -11.70
N LEU A 924 -37.53 -5.73 -12.52
CA LEU A 924 -36.39 -5.25 -13.30
C LEU A 924 -36.76 -4.33 -14.48
N VAL A 925 -38.05 -4.11 -14.79
CA VAL A 925 -38.47 -3.15 -15.81
C VAL A 925 -38.31 -1.71 -15.33
N ALA A 926 -38.73 -1.43 -14.08
CA ALA A 926 -38.76 -0.09 -13.50
C ALA A 926 -38.65 -0.14 -11.96
N PRO A 927 -37.47 -0.44 -11.40
CA PRO A 927 -37.27 -0.48 -9.95
C PRO A 927 -37.43 0.93 -9.35
N GLN A 928 -38.24 1.05 -8.30
CA GLN A 928 -38.59 2.33 -7.67
C GLN A 928 -37.45 2.88 -6.81
N SER A 929 -36.50 2.03 -6.38
CA SER A 929 -35.39 2.46 -5.52
C SER A 929 -34.09 1.65 -5.70
N ALA A 930 -32.96 2.23 -5.28
CA ALA A 930 -31.67 1.54 -5.29
C ALA A 930 -31.60 0.28 -4.40
N PRO A 931 -32.22 0.22 -3.20
CA PRO A 931 -32.26 -1.02 -2.41
C PRO A 931 -33.11 -2.12 -3.05
N GLU A 932 -34.24 -1.76 -3.69
CA GLU A 932 -35.10 -2.68 -4.42
C GLU A 932 -34.37 -3.28 -5.63
N MET A 933 -33.73 -2.44 -6.46
CA MET A 933 -32.88 -2.88 -7.57
C MET A 933 -31.83 -3.90 -7.12
N ARG A 934 -31.09 -3.64 -6.03
CA ARG A 934 -30.10 -4.59 -5.49
C ARG A 934 -30.73 -5.89 -5.00
N THR A 935 -31.95 -5.84 -4.49
CA THR A 935 -32.71 -7.00 -4.02
C THR A 935 -33.19 -7.86 -5.19
N LEU A 936 -33.64 -7.23 -6.28
CA LEU A 936 -33.96 -7.89 -7.55
C LEU A 936 -32.70 -8.52 -8.18
N TYR A 937 -31.57 -7.81 -8.20
CA TYR A 937 -30.29 -8.32 -8.69
C TYR A 937 -29.81 -9.53 -7.87
N ALA A 938 -29.94 -9.48 -6.54
CA ALA A 938 -29.63 -10.60 -5.66
C ALA A 938 -30.59 -11.79 -5.80
N ALA A 939 -31.81 -11.58 -6.29
CA ALA A 939 -32.74 -12.66 -6.65
C ALA A 939 -32.37 -13.26 -8.01
N ALA A 940 -32.17 -12.43 -9.04
CA ALA A 940 -31.70 -12.82 -10.37
C ALA A 940 -30.40 -13.64 -10.31
N TYR A 941 -29.39 -13.14 -9.57
CA TYR A 941 -28.13 -13.84 -9.37
C TYR A 941 -28.30 -15.21 -8.70
N ARG A 942 -29.22 -15.37 -7.73
CA ARG A 942 -29.48 -16.68 -7.10
C ARG A 942 -30.09 -17.65 -8.10
N HIS A 943 -31.15 -17.26 -8.82
CA HIS A 943 -31.73 -18.11 -9.86
C HIS A 943 -30.70 -18.54 -10.91
N VAL A 944 -29.86 -17.61 -11.41
CA VAL A 944 -28.80 -17.97 -12.37
C VAL A 944 -27.71 -18.85 -11.73
N ARG A 945 -27.30 -18.59 -10.49
CA ARG A 945 -26.35 -19.46 -9.77
C ARG A 945 -26.89 -20.87 -9.60
N ASP A 946 -28.17 -21.01 -9.26
CA ASP A 946 -28.80 -22.31 -8.99
C ASP A 946 -28.98 -23.09 -10.31
N LEU A 947 -29.26 -22.40 -11.42
CA LEU A 947 -29.18 -22.95 -12.78
C LEU A 947 -27.77 -23.40 -13.17
N ILE A 948 -26.74 -22.63 -12.84
CA ILE A 948 -25.33 -23.00 -13.08
C ILE A 948 -24.95 -24.22 -12.24
N GLN A 949 -25.41 -24.32 -11.00
CA GLN A 949 -25.18 -25.48 -10.14
C GLN A 949 -25.89 -26.74 -10.65
N GLY A 950 -27.13 -26.61 -11.15
CA GLY A 950 -27.90 -27.76 -11.65
C GLY A 950 -27.57 -28.20 -13.08
N LYS A 951 -27.18 -27.28 -13.97
CA LYS A 951 -27.01 -27.56 -15.42
C LYS A 951 -25.67 -27.15 -16.02
N GLY A 952 -24.79 -26.53 -15.24
CA GLY A 952 -23.51 -25.98 -15.69
C GLY A 952 -23.65 -24.66 -16.45
N GLU A 953 -22.64 -23.80 -16.33
CA GLU A 953 -22.62 -22.47 -16.98
C GLU A 953 -22.71 -22.55 -18.51
N ALA A 954 -22.10 -23.58 -19.10
CA ALA A 954 -22.19 -23.88 -20.53
C ALA A 954 -23.63 -24.03 -21.03
N HIS A 955 -24.55 -24.57 -20.20
CA HIS A 955 -25.97 -24.65 -20.53
C HIS A 955 -26.61 -23.26 -20.52
N VAL A 956 -26.30 -22.42 -19.52
CA VAL A 956 -26.87 -21.06 -19.38
C VAL A 956 -26.48 -20.17 -20.56
N TRP A 957 -25.21 -20.22 -21.01
CA TRP A 957 -24.78 -19.52 -22.22
C TRP A 957 -25.51 -20.01 -23.49
N ARG A 958 -25.78 -21.32 -23.61
CA ARG A 958 -26.60 -21.85 -24.71
C ARG A 958 -28.06 -21.42 -24.63
N VAL A 959 -28.63 -21.22 -23.44
CA VAL A 959 -29.98 -20.67 -23.26
C VAL A 959 -30.04 -19.20 -23.72
N VAL A 960 -29.02 -18.39 -23.42
CA VAL A 960 -28.90 -17.02 -23.94
C VAL A 960 -28.88 -16.98 -25.47
N VAL A 961 -28.13 -17.87 -26.11
CA VAL A 961 -28.13 -18.01 -27.59
C VAL A 961 -29.47 -18.53 -28.10
N GLY A 962 -30.10 -19.48 -27.41
CA GLY A 962 -31.41 -20.04 -27.76
C GLY A 962 -32.58 -19.05 -27.75
N CYS A 963 -32.39 -17.84 -27.18
CA CYS A 963 -33.34 -16.73 -27.32
C CYS A 963 -33.41 -16.19 -28.77
N HIS A 964 -32.43 -16.51 -29.62
CA HIS A 964 -32.39 -16.21 -31.05
C HIS A 964 -33.22 -17.22 -31.87
N GLY A 965 -34.55 -17.14 -31.77
CA GLY A 965 -35.49 -17.99 -32.53
C GLY A 965 -36.68 -17.22 -33.13
N PRO A 966 -37.21 -17.62 -34.30
CA PRO A 966 -38.33 -16.95 -34.96
C PRO A 966 -39.70 -17.44 -34.45
N SER A 967 -40.14 -16.98 -33.28
CA SER A 967 -41.57 -16.91 -32.92
C SER A 967 -41.78 -16.15 -31.60
N GLY A 968 -42.31 -14.92 -31.67
CA GLY A 968 -42.54 -14.04 -30.52
C GLY A 968 -43.64 -14.48 -29.52
N LYS A 969 -44.09 -15.74 -29.57
CA LYS A 969 -45.03 -16.33 -28.62
C LYS A 969 -44.49 -17.59 -27.90
N GLY A 970 -43.49 -18.29 -28.47
CA GLY A 970 -43.01 -19.58 -27.94
C GLY A 970 -41.81 -19.53 -26.97
N SER A 971 -41.12 -18.38 -26.83
CA SER A 971 -39.88 -18.31 -26.01
C SER A 971 -40.13 -18.47 -24.51
N ARG A 972 -41.23 -17.91 -23.99
CA ARG A 972 -41.63 -18.08 -22.57
C ARG A 972 -42.00 -19.53 -22.23
N GLU A 973 -42.65 -20.27 -23.13
CA GLU A 973 -43.02 -21.66 -22.89
C GLU A 973 -41.85 -22.63 -23.09
N ARG A 974 -40.95 -22.36 -24.04
CA ARG A 974 -39.69 -23.14 -24.16
C ARG A 974 -38.78 -22.99 -22.95
N LEU A 975 -38.73 -21.82 -22.32
CA LEU A 975 -38.00 -21.62 -21.06
C LEU A 975 -38.66 -22.37 -19.88
N LYS A 976 -39.99 -22.45 -19.83
CA LYS A 976 -40.72 -23.25 -18.81
C LYS A 976 -40.59 -24.77 -19.00
N THR A 977 -40.40 -25.25 -20.23
CA THR A 977 -40.22 -26.69 -20.52
C THR A 977 -38.76 -27.15 -20.51
N ALA A 978 -37.80 -26.28 -20.83
CA ALA A 978 -36.38 -26.59 -20.74
C ALA A 978 -35.82 -26.57 -19.30
N LEU A 979 -36.60 -26.11 -18.32
CA LEU A 979 -36.22 -26.02 -16.91
C LEU A 979 -37.27 -26.75 -16.04
N PRO A 980 -37.04 -28.02 -15.66
CA PRO A 980 -37.86 -28.65 -14.63
C PRO A 980 -37.58 -27.95 -13.31
N ILE A 981 -38.53 -27.13 -12.86
CA ILE A 981 -38.52 -26.50 -11.54
C ILE A 981 -38.91 -27.58 -10.54
N ALA A 982 -37.98 -27.99 -9.69
CA ALA A 982 -38.32 -28.77 -8.49
C ALA A 982 -39.09 -27.86 -7.53
N ALA A 983 -40.27 -28.31 -7.10
CA ALA A 983 -41.14 -27.63 -6.13
C ALA A 983 -40.60 -27.77 -4.70
#